data_AF-A0A6I3WSL7-F1
#
_entry.id   AF-A0A6I3WSL7-F1
#
_cell.length_a   1.000
_cell.length_b   1.000
_cell.length_c   1.000
_cell.angle_alpha   90.00
_cell.angle_beta   90.00
_cell.angle_gamma   90.00
#
_symmetry.space_group_name_H-M   'P 1'
#
loop_
_entity.id
_entity.type
_entity.pdbx_description
1 polymer ?
#
loop_
_entity_poly.entity_id
_entity_poly.type
_entity_poly.pdbx_seq_one_letter_code
_entity_poly.pdbx_strand_id
1 'polypeptide(L)'
;MTDRAVRQRFPTLCARPPVRLRIDESTKLVQLQRFRADRSFMFAKCAEARRRVTHGLIVTLMLPVAIAATSTAMAPHIASATLDMTPWVFPTMPVLCTAAQANTGDVANCTLAGDGASPPDRGFGTPPFPATAAGATVPWVDLGIGSTGHVVTATQTALKAAGQTLMIDGDYGSQTASAVSLYQAASGLAITGIVDATTASRLGVTNTTAGAFPPAGFTWLGWAYNGSPVLSAWETKMVRNNTLWGTVAAGRFQGNADIMDLYAGFISEISLAGYSVQDVGSYAFRCTASTRKDCQELGIDALSNHAWGLAMDMNTTANPMYTYRASSGGSACAIAIKTDMPKWVVQTAQRWGLYWGGYAWSSGCKSPSDIRSSTTRDPMHFEFNGTLDQARAIIARNGSSTRLCTPTIGDDGSVRNSCSDSRLPMAGWRLPVDLKAPVGATAALVNITLTGATMPGYVTAEDCLPITNPVRQWSNGNFAAGTTVANLSVVPIDANGRFCLFQSGRVQSIVDVQGFFVPATQSGAAGFVNVAQERVLDTRTAGIRLPGQQPSNVGGLGGIPAGASAVLLNATVVDPTSPGYLTADSCAHLNSAPPTSSNVNFGTGTVVANLAVVPQTGGVTPASACMWPSASTHLVVDTQGAFVPNTGLGLSLVAPTRLADTRECADHVIRQLCDARIPDGQMLRVSGARGSSALVNLTLTDSTGDVFAVADRCDVLATSRPLRSNANGGIGRTVANLAVVPVSPDGSFCVWVSKATHVVVDIQGVFEDAGALRFVTQSPTRRLDTRTL
;
A
#
# COMPACT_ATOMS: atom_id res chain seq x y z
N MET A 1 -47.18 -39.96 6.65
CA MET A 1 -47.98 -41.14 7.06
C MET A 1 -46.96 -42.16 7.56
N THR A 2 -46.92 -42.64 8.80
CA THR A 2 -47.70 -42.51 10.06
C THR A 2 -46.69 -42.86 11.17
N ASP A 3 -46.51 -42.22 12.33
CA ASP A 3 -47.36 -41.66 13.42
C ASP A 3 -47.03 -42.41 14.74
N ARG A 4 -46.84 -41.68 15.86
CA ARG A 4 -46.74 -42.16 17.29
C ARG A 4 -45.60 -43.17 17.62
N ALA A 5 -45.16 -43.46 18.86
CA ALA A 5 -45.42 -43.03 20.26
C ALA A 5 -44.26 -43.54 21.20
N VAL A 6 -44.06 -43.24 22.50
CA VAL A 6 -44.43 -42.15 23.47
C VAL A 6 -43.63 -42.35 24.80
N ARG A 7 -42.90 -41.33 25.33
CA ARG A 7 -42.47 -41.15 26.77
C ARG A 7 -41.50 -42.22 27.40
N GLN A 8 -40.83 -42.08 28.56
CA GLN A 8 -40.47 -40.97 29.50
C GLN A 8 -39.31 -41.37 30.47
N ARG A 9 -38.56 -40.37 30.98
CA ARG A 9 -37.91 -40.25 32.33
C ARG A 9 -36.78 -41.22 32.80
N PHE A 10 -35.56 -40.64 32.98
CA PHE A 10 -34.80 -40.38 34.24
C PHE A 10 -34.69 -41.44 35.38
N PRO A 11 -33.67 -41.39 36.31
CA PRO A 11 -32.46 -40.53 36.40
C PRO A 11 -31.12 -41.20 36.88
N THR A 12 -30.01 -40.41 36.92
CA THR A 12 -28.86 -40.42 37.91
C THR A 12 -28.06 -41.72 38.22
N LEU A 13 -26.73 -41.77 38.41
CA LEU A 13 -25.83 -40.94 39.25
C LEU A 13 -24.32 -41.25 38.97
N CYS A 14 -23.38 -40.70 39.73
CA CYS A 14 -21.94 -40.58 39.39
C CYS A 14 -20.96 -41.50 40.18
N ALA A 15 -19.72 -41.66 39.67
CA ALA A 15 -18.43 -41.32 40.37
C ALA A 15 -17.24 -42.35 40.39
N ARG A 16 -16.15 -41.98 39.67
CA ARG A 16 -14.69 -42.16 39.99
C ARG A 16 -14.10 -43.62 40.06
N PRO A 17 -12.78 -43.86 40.36
CA PRO A 17 -11.86 -44.52 39.39
C PRO A 17 -10.96 -45.60 40.08
N PRO A 18 -9.66 -45.76 39.73
CA PRO A 18 -9.05 -46.32 38.51
C PRO A 18 -8.43 -47.72 38.75
N VAL A 19 -8.15 -48.49 37.69
CA VAL A 19 -7.29 -49.69 37.77
C VAL A 19 -6.26 -49.70 36.63
N ARG A 20 -4.99 -49.97 36.95
CA ARG A 20 -3.93 -50.26 35.98
C ARG A 20 -3.98 -51.75 35.60
N LEU A 21 -3.82 -52.06 34.31
CA LEU A 21 -3.40 -53.39 33.85
C LEU A 21 -2.27 -53.25 32.82
N ARG A 22 -1.30 -54.17 32.92
CA ARG A 22 -0.22 -54.44 31.95
C ARG A 22 -0.55 -55.75 31.22
N ILE A 23 0.31 -56.12 30.25
CA ILE A 23 0.37 -57.33 29.40
C ILE A 23 -0.05 -56.98 27.97
N ASP A 24 0.54 -57.46 26.88
CA ASP A 24 1.88 -57.94 26.43
C ASP A 24 1.67 -58.30 24.94
N GLU A 25 2.73 -58.59 24.18
CA GLU A 25 2.69 -58.74 22.72
C GLU A 25 1.99 -60.02 22.18
N SER A 26 1.46 -59.97 20.95
CA SER A 26 2.03 -60.70 19.77
C SER A 26 1.07 -60.99 18.58
N THR A 27 1.68 -61.14 17.39
CA THR A 27 1.23 -61.87 16.18
C THR A 27 0.15 -61.35 15.19
N LYS A 28 0.66 -60.85 14.03
CA LYS A 28 0.49 -61.37 12.64
C LYS A 28 -0.84 -61.26 11.83
N LEU A 29 -0.75 -60.43 10.78
CA LEU A 29 -0.91 -60.74 9.33
C LEU A 29 -2.29 -60.85 8.60
N VAL A 30 -2.26 -60.32 7.35
CA VAL A 30 -3.01 -60.68 6.11
C VAL A 30 -4.32 -59.92 5.72
N GLN A 31 -4.10 -58.95 4.82
CA GLN A 31 -4.77 -58.70 3.51
C GLN A 31 -6.26 -58.29 3.31
N LEU A 32 -6.36 -57.30 2.40
CA LEU A 32 -7.23 -57.16 1.21
C LEU A 32 -8.59 -56.41 1.26
N GLN A 33 -8.67 -55.49 0.28
CA GLN A 33 -9.82 -55.05 -0.53
C GLN A 33 -10.92 -54.13 0.04
N ARG A 34 -10.75 -52.85 -0.36
CA ARG A 34 -11.75 -52.00 -1.02
C ARG A 34 -13.23 -52.42 -0.92
N PHE A 35 -14.04 -51.59 -0.26
CA PHE A 35 -15.35 -51.19 -0.79
C PHE A 35 -15.63 -49.71 -0.48
N ARG A 36 -16.12 -48.97 -1.49
CA ARG A 36 -16.73 -47.65 -1.30
C ARG A 36 -18.18 -47.85 -0.84
N ALA A 37 -18.64 -47.06 0.13
CA ALA A 37 -20.04 -46.64 0.19
C ALA A 37 -20.18 -45.37 1.05
N ASP A 38 -20.92 -44.38 0.55
CA ASP A 38 -21.45 -43.27 1.34
C ASP A 38 -22.32 -43.76 2.51
N ARG A 39 -22.34 -42.97 3.59
CA ARG A 39 -23.61 -42.44 4.16
C ARG A 39 -23.39 -41.47 5.32
N SER A 40 -23.68 -40.21 5.06
CA SER A 40 -23.92 -39.19 6.08
C SER A 40 -25.39 -39.19 6.51
N PHE A 41 -25.69 -39.38 7.80
CA PHE A 41 -26.97 -39.02 8.46
C PHE A 41 -26.63 -38.58 9.90
N MET A 42 -26.80 -37.30 10.31
CA MET A 42 -28.06 -36.65 10.79
C MET A 42 -28.47 -37.16 12.20
N PHE A 43 -28.78 -36.39 13.26
CA PHE A 43 -28.93 -34.94 13.59
C PHE A 43 -28.36 -34.74 15.05
N ALA A 44 -27.81 -33.63 15.55
CA ALA A 44 -28.16 -32.19 15.62
C ALA A 44 -29.28 -31.78 16.62
N LYS A 45 -28.99 -30.85 17.55
CA LYS A 45 -29.64 -29.50 17.69
C LYS A 45 -29.49 -28.81 19.07
N CYS A 46 -29.19 -27.51 19.01
CA CYS A 46 -29.80 -26.34 19.69
C CYS A 46 -28.98 -25.10 19.25
N ALA A 47 -29.48 -23.90 18.92
CA ALA A 47 -30.77 -23.30 18.60
C ALA A 47 -30.40 -21.91 18.01
N GLU A 48 -30.90 -21.52 16.82
CA GLU A 48 -31.75 -20.31 16.60
C GLU A 48 -31.01 -18.94 16.73
N ALA A 49 -31.04 -17.97 15.81
CA ALA A 49 -32.16 -17.47 15.00
C ALA A 49 -31.81 -17.03 13.55
N ARG A 50 -32.71 -16.30 12.89
CA ARG A 50 -32.91 -16.25 11.42
C ARG A 50 -32.44 -14.94 10.75
N ARG A 51 -31.97 -15.02 9.51
CA ARG A 51 -32.64 -14.45 8.30
C ARG A 51 -31.96 -14.88 6.99
N ARG A 52 -32.76 -15.12 5.94
CA ARG A 52 -32.34 -15.33 4.54
C ARG A 52 -32.83 -14.15 3.69
N VAL A 53 -32.08 -13.79 2.65
CA VAL A 53 -32.61 -13.45 1.31
C VAL A 53 -31.67 -14.10 0.28
N THR A 54 -32.15 -14.36 -0.94
CA THR A 54 -31.60 -15.40 -1.82
C THR A 54 -31.76 -15.06 -3.31
N HIS A 55 -30.80 -15.55 -4.11
CA HIS A 55 -30.88 -15.86 -5.57
C HIS A 55 -30.82 -14.72 -6.60
N GLY A 56 -30.15 -15.04 -7.71
CA GLY A 56 -30.07 -14.29 -8.98
C GLY A 56 -29.06 -14.96 -9.92
N LEU A 57 -29.54 -15.72 -10.91
CA LEU A 57 -28.73 -16.57 -11.81
C LEU A 57 -29.23 -16.43 -13.26
N ILE A 58 -28.33 -16.29 -14.24
CA ILE A 58 -28.48 -16.43 -15.72
C ILE A 58 -27.03 -16.36 -16.28
N VAL A 59 -26.42 -17.36 -16.95
CA VAL A 59 -26.72 -18.10 -18.20
C VAL A 59 -26.36 -17.27 -19.46
N THR A 60 -25.12 -17.33 -19.98
CA THR A 60 -24.57 -18.24 -21.03
C THR A 60 -24.77 -17.77 -22.47
N LEU A 61 -23.66 -17.56 -23.23
CA LEU A 61 -23.52 -17.97 -24.65
C LEU A 61 -22.07 -17.86 -25.18
N MET A 62 -21.70 -18.75 -26.10
CA MET A 62 -20.39 -18.87 -26.78
C MET A 62 -20.43 -18.16 -28.16
N LEU A 63 -19.33 -17.85 -28.89
CA LEU A 63 -18.46 -18.71 -29.74
C LEU A 63 -17.37 -17.80 -30.43
N PRO A 64 -16.44 -18.29 -31.31
CA PRO A 64 -15.03 -17.83 -31.31
C PRO A 64 -14.55 -17.12 -32.60
N VAL A 65 -13.36 -16.50 -32.53
CA VAL A 65 -12.49 -16.21 -33.70
C VAL A 65 -11.01 -16.43 -33.32
N ALA A 66 -10.19 -16.87 -34.27
CA ALA A 66 -8.80 -17.29 -34.08
C ALA A 66 -7.75 -16.27 -34.57
N ILE A 67 -6.62 -16.26 -33.87
CA ILE A 67 -5.22 -16.03 -34.33
C ILE A 67 -4.97 -14.92 -35.37
N ALA A 68 -4.25 -13.88 -34.94
CA ALA A 68 -3.17 -13.27 -35.72
C ALA A 68 -2.07 -12.78 -34.77
N ALA A 69 -0.84 -13.28 -34.92
CA ALA A 69 0.31 -12.81 -34.16
C ALA A 69 1.11 -11.80 -35.00
N THR A 70 1.32 -10.60 -34.47
CA THR A 70 2.32 -9.66 -34.98
C THR A 70 3.13 -9.10 -33.83
N SER A 71 4.45 -9.23 -33.94
CA SER A 71 5.42 -8.63 -33.03
C SER A 71 5.34 -7.11 -33.08
N THR A 72 5.18 -6.45 -31.93
CA THR A 72 5.43 -5.02 -31.78
C THR A 72 6.49 -4.79 -30.72
N ALA A 73 7.39 -3.84 -31.01
CA ALA A 73 8.58 -3.61 -30.21
C ALA A 73 8.25 -3.07 -28.80
N MET A 74 9.14 -3.35 -27.84
CA MET A 74 9.06 -2.75 -26.51
C MET A 74 9.15 -1.22 -26.62
N ALA A 75 8.14 -0.51 -26.12
CA ALA A 75 8.21 0.93 -25.95
C ALA A 75 9.25 1.29 -24.86
N PRO A 76 9.97 2.41 -24.99
CA PRO A 76 11.07 2.73 -24.09
C PRO A 76 10.58 3.12 -22.68
N HIS A 77 11.36 2.75 -21.67
CA HIS A 77 11.24 3.30 -20.33
C HIS A 77 11.39 4.84 -20.37
N ILE A 78 10.55 5.55 -19.60
CA ILE A 78 10.70 7.01 -19.44
C ILE A 78 12.01 7.28 -18.70
N ALA A 79 12.92 7.98 -19.38
CA ALA A 79 14.18 8.45 -18.81
C ALA A 79 13.95 9.64 -17.87
N SER A 80 14.92 9.89 -16.98
CA SER A 80 14.96 11.04 -16.08
C SER A 80 14.80 12.36 -16.84
N ALA A 81 13.63 12.98 -16.75
CA ALA A 81 13.41 14.34 -17.21
C ALA A 81 13.90 15.31 -16.12
N THR A 82 14.83 16.21 -16.47
CA THR A 82 15.21 17.33 -15.59
C THR A 82 13.99 18.23 -15.37
N LEU A 83 13.56 18.39 -14.13
CA LEU A 83 12.45 19.28 -13.76
C LEU A 83 12.77 20.72 -14.19
N ASP A 84 11.83 21.39 -14.87
CA ASP A 84 11.99 22.79 -15.27
C ASP A 84 11.79 23.71 -14.05
N MET A 85 12.91 24.03 -13.40
CA MET A 85 12.98 24.89 -12.22
C MET A 85 12.73 26.38 -12.51
N THR A 86 12.55 26.78 -13.77
CA THR A 86 12.24 28.20 -14.06
C THR A 86 10.85 28.57 -13.50
N PRO A 87 10.71 29.72 -12.82
CA PRO A 87 9.40 30.16 -12.35
C PRO A 87 8.44 30.40 -13.52
N TRP A 88 7.16 30.03 -13.37
CA TRP A 88 6.15 30.14 -14.43
C TRP A 88 5.67 31.61 -14.60
N VAL A 89 6.55 32.49 -15.12
CA VAL A 89 6.34 33.96 -15.17
C VAL A 89 5.48 34.47 -16.34
N PHE A 90 5.34 33.70 -17.42
CA PHE A 90 4.58 34.09 -18.61
C PHE A 90 3.61 32.97 -19.02
N PRO A 91 2.40 32.92 -18.42
CA PRO A 91 1.51 31.80 -18.61
C PRO A 91 0.82 31.76 -19.98
N THR A 92 1.16 30.72 -20.75
CA THR A 92 0.30 30.20 -21.82
C THR A 92 -0.53 29.06 -21.26
N MET A 93 -1.86 29.18 -21.34
CA MET A 93 -2.80 28.15 -20.95
C MET A 93 -2.65 26.92 -21.87
N PRO A 94 -2.57 25.68 -21.32
CA PRO A 94 -2.60 24.47 -22.13
C PRO A 94 -3.87 24.36 -22.98
N VAL A 95 -3.84 23.51 -24.00
CA VAL A 95 -5.06 23.15 -24.75
C VAL A 95 -6.11 22.54 -23.82
N LEU A 96 -7.39 22.74 -24.11
CA LEU A 96 -8.45 22.10 -23.35
C LEU A 96 -8.45 20.60 -23.60
N CYS A 97 -8.70 19.81 -22.55
CA CYS A 97 -8.86 18.38 -22.69
C CYS A 97 -10.09 18.05 -23.54
N THR A 98 -9.94 17.13 -24.48
CA THR A 98 -11.09 16.52 -25.15
C THR A 98 -11.95 15.74 -24.13
N ALA A 99 -13.23 15.51 -24.44
CA ALA A 99 -14.10 14.70 -23.59
C ALA A 99 -13.52 13.29 -23.34
N ALA A 100 -12.86 12.69 -24.34
CA ALA A 100 -12.19 11.40 -24.19
C ALA A 100 -11.00 11.47 -23.22
N GLN A 101 -10.17 12.51 -23.28
CA GLN A 101 -9.08 12.71 -22.33
C GLN A 101 -9.61 12.93 -20.92
N ALA A 102 -10.56 13.84 -20.74
CA ALA A 102 -11.16 14.13 -19.43
C ALA A 102 -11.78 12.87 -18.79
N ASN A 103 -12.58 12.10 -19.56
CA ASN A 103 -13.27 10.91 -19.06
C ASN A 103 -12.34 9.71 -18.82
N THR A 104 -11.14 9.69 -19.40
CA THR A 104 -10.10 8.66 -19.15
C THR A 104 -8.98 9.14 -18.22
N GLY A 105 -9.13 10.34 -17.66
CA GLY A 105 -8.13 11.00 -16.81
C GLY A 105 -6.84 11.40 -17.52
N ASP A 106 -6.78 11.42 -18.86
CA ASP A 106 -5.60 11.77 -19.66
C ASP A 106 -5.31 13.28 -19.70
N VAL A 107 -5.19 13.88 -18.53
CA VAL A 107 -5.12 15.34 -18.35
C VAL A 107 -3.69 15.88 -18.30
N ALA A 108 -2.68 15.05 -18.59
CA ALA A 108 -1.27 15.39 -18.36
C ALA A 108 -0.72 16.52 -19.23
N ASN A 109 -1.31 16.75 -20.41
CA ASN A 109 -0.88 17.76 -21.39
C ASN A 109 -2.03 18.69 -21.80
N CYS A 110 -3.11 18.74 -21.02
CA CYS A 110 -4.28 19.55 -21.30
C CYS A 110 -4.91 20.06 -20.01
N THR A 111 -5.76 21.07 -20.08
CA THR A 111 -6.50 21.59 -18.93
C THR A 111 -7.95 21.16 -19.02
N LEU A 112 -8.51 20.63 -17.92
CA LEU A 112 -9.95 20.38 -17.83
C LEU A 112 -10.69 21.69 -18.07
N ALA A 113 -11.58 21.69 -19.06
CA ALA A 113 -12.46 22.83 -19.29
C ALA A 113 -13.43 22.95 -18.11
N GLY A 114 -13.60 24.17 -17.60
CA GLY A 114 -14.88 24.52 -16.99
C GLY A 114 -15.91 24.49 -18.10
N ASP A 115 -16.80 23.50 -18.08
CA ASP A 115 -17.87 23.26 -19.04
C ASP A 115 -19.00 24.31 -18.97
N GLY A 116 -18.92 25.23 -18.02
CA GLY A 116 -19.96 26.21 -17.70
C GLY A 116 -21.04 25.65 -16.78
N ALA A 117 -20.93 24.39 -16.37
CA ALA A 117 -21.86 23.73 -15.47
C ALA A 117 -21.48 23.97 -14.00
N SER A 118 -22.49 24.09 -13.15
CA SER A 118 -22.29 24.31 -11.72
C SER A 118 -21.71 23.06 -11.04
N PRO A 119 -21.06 23.17 -9.86
CA PRO A 119 -20.61 21.98 -9.13
C PRO A 119 -21.71 20.91 -8.89
N PRO A 120 -22.99 21.26 -8.60
CA PRO A 120 -24.10 20.32 -8.62
C PRO A 120 -24.25 19.53 -9.92
N ASP A 121 -24.20 20.21 -11.08
CA ASP A 121 -24.31 19.56 -12.40
C ASP A 121 -23.14 18.59 -12.66
N ARG A 122 -21.97 18.90 -12.08
CA ARG A 122 -20.76 18.05 -12.11
C ARG A 122 -20.79 16.90 -11.08
N GLY A 123 -21.89 16.74 -10.35
CA GLY A 123 -22.17 15.65 -9.43
C GLY A 123 -21.86 15.93 -7.95
N PHE A 124 -21.36 17.13 -7.63
CA PHE A 124 -21.13 17.52 -6.23
C PHE A 124 -22.46 17.83 -5.52
N GLY A 125 -22.42 18.04 -4.20
CA GLY A 125 -23.62 18.37 -3.43
C GLY A 125 -24.20 19.76 -3.74
N THR A 126 -24.94 20.34 -2.80
CA THR A 126 -25.28 21.77 -2.80
C THR A 126 -25.21 22.29 -1.36
N PRO A 127 -24.49 23.39 -1.08
CA PRO A 127 -24.51 24.03 0.22
C PRO A 127 -25.78 24.87 0.41
N PRO A 128 -26.17 25.14 1.66
CA PRO A 128 -27.10 26.23 1.94
C PRO A 128 -26.43 27.56 1.61
N PHE A 129 -27.06 28.33 0.72
CA PHE A 129 -26.59 29.65 0.29
C PHE A 129 -27.21 30.76 1.17
N PRO A 130 -26.46 31.80 1.58
CA PRO A 130 -26.96 32.92 2.39
C PRO A 130 -27.82 33.90 1.57
N ALA A 131 -28.85 33.43 0.88
CA ALA A 131 -29.82 34.35 0.29
C ALA A 131 -30.59 35.07 1.41
N THR A 132 -30.74 36.40 1.31
CA THR A 132 -31.74 37.11 2.09
C THR A 132 -33.12 36.55 1.74
N ALA A 133 -33.98 36.34 2.73
CA ALA A 133 -35.40 36.20 2.45
C ALA A 133 -35.89 37.44 1.69
N ALA A 134 -36.75 37.26 0.68
CA ALA A 134 -37.43 38.38 0.05
C ALA A 134 -38.18 39.15 1.14
N GLY A 135 -37.89 40.43 1.31
CA GLY A 135 -38.58 41.25 2.29
C GLY A 135 -40.01 41.56 1.85
N ALA A 136 -40.71 42.37 2.64
CA ALA A 136 -42.09 42.72 2.34
C ALA A 136 -42.21 43.37 0.96
N THR A 137 -43.24 42.98 0.21
CA THR A 137 -43.61 43.67 -1.04
C THR A 137 -43.99 45.11 -0.74
N VAL A 138 -43.37 46.04 -1.46
CA VAL A 138 -43.61 47.48 -1.36
C VAL A 138 -44.13 48.01 -2.71
N PRO A 139 -44.73 49.22 -2.77
CA PRO A 139 -45.16 49.81 -4.03
C PRO A 139 -44.03 49.84 -5.06
N TRP A 140 -44.35 49.60 -6.34
CA TRP A 140 -43.36 49.60 -7.41
C TRP A 140 -42.71 50.98 -7.54
N VAL A 141 -41.40 51.00 -7.73
CA VAL A 141 -40.62 52.19 -8.08
C VAL A 141 -39.91 51.86 -9.38
N ASP A 142 -40.11 52.71 -10.39
CA ASP A 142 -39.62 52.47 -11.75
C ASP A 142 -38.10 52.29 -11.79
N LEU A 143 -37.65 51.24 -12.47
CA LEU A 143 -36.22 50.93 -12.63
C LEU A 143 -35.72 51.46 -13.96
N GLY A 144 -34.70 52.30 -13.92
CA GLY A 144 -34.08 52.93 -15.09
C GLY A 144 -32.56 53.00 -14.93
N ILE A 145 -31.87 53.62 -15.89
CA ILE A 145 -30.40 53.66 -15.85
C ILE A 145 -29.89 54.30 -14.55
N GLY A 146 -29.04 53.57 -13.83
CA GLY A 146 -28.51 53.97 -12.52
C GLY A 146 -29.27 53.42 -11.30
N SER A 147 -30.40 52.73 -11.49
CA SER A 147 -30.98 51.88 -10.43
C SER A 147 -30.05 50.72 -10.11
N THR A 148 -29.94 50.32 -8.85
CA THR A 148 -29.10 49.18 -8.43
C THR A 148 -29.78 48.33 -7.36
N GLY A 149 -29.24 47.12 -7.10
CA GLY A 149 -29.65 46.23 -6.02
C GLY A 149 -30.66 45.14 -6.42
N HIS A 150 -31.19 44.42 -5.43
CA HIS A 150 -31.85 43.12 -5.62
C HIS A 150 -33.08 43.13 -6.55
N VAL A 151 -33.83 44.24 -6.65
CA VAL A 151 -34.97 44.37 -7.58
C VAL A 151 -34.49 44.46 -9.04
N VAL A 152 -33.33 45.07 -9.27
CA VAL A 152 -32.66 45.07 -10.57
C VAL A 152 -32.14 43.66 -10.88
N THR A 153 -31.51 42.97 -9.93
CA THR A 153 -31.08 41.58 -10.07
C THR A 153 -32.24 40.65 -10.45
N ALA A 154 -33.40 40.80 -9.79
CA ALA A 154 -34.62 40.06 -10.10
C ALA A 154 -35.16 40.41 -11.51
N THR A 155 -35.10 41.69 -11.90
CA THR A 155 -35.50 42.17 -13.22
C THR A 155 -34.61 41.59 -14.33
N GLN A 156 -33.29 41.61 -14.16
CA GLN A 156 -32.33 41.03 -15.09
C GLN A 156 -32.52 39.51 -15.22
N THR A 157 -32.82 38.83 -14.11
CA THR A 157 -33.13 37.40 -14.09
C THR A 157 -34.41 37.09 -14.89
N ALA A 158 -35.48 37.86 -14.69
CA ALA A 158 -36.74 37.70 -15.43
C ALA A 158 -36.59 37.98 -16.93
N LEU A 159 -35.83 39.02 -17.31
CA LEU A 159 -35.52 39.33 -18.71
C LEU A 159 -34.72 38.19 -19.37
N LYS A 160 -33.76 37.60 -18.66
CA LYS A 160 -32.97 36.47 -19.16
C LYS A 160 -33.81 35.20 -19.32
N ALA A 161 -34.73 34.93 -18.39
CA ALA A 161 -35.72 33.87 -18.52
C ALA A 161 -36.70 34.12 -19.69
N ALA A 162 -37.02 35.39 -19.99
CA ALA A 162 -37.78 35.81 -21.17
C ALA A 162 -36.94 35.87 -22.47
N GLY A 163 -35.76 35.25 -22.50
CA GLY A 163 -34.92 35.09 -23.70
C GLY A 163 -34.04 36.29 -24.06
N GLN A 164 -33.92 37.30 -23.19
CA GLN A 164 -33.02 38.44 -23.43
C GLN A 164 -31.57 38.12 -23.03
N THR A 165 -30.60 38.63 -23.80
CA THR A 165 -29.18 38.44 -23.50
C THR A 165 -28.64 39.61 -22.69
N LEU A 166 -28.38 39.40 -21.39
CA LEU A 166 -27.76 40.37 -20.49
C LEU A 166 -27.01 39.70 -19.33
N MET A 167 -26.14 40.48 -18.68
CA MET A 167 -25.53 40.11 -17.40
C MET A 167 -26.54 40.32 -16.26
N ILE A 168 -26.42 39.51 -15.20
CA ILE A 168 -27.11 39.73 -13.93
C ILE A 168 -26.03 40.22 -12.96
N ASP A 169 -25.91 41.53 -12.85
CA ASP A 169 -24.91 42.23 -12.04
C ASP A 169 -25.56 43.09 -10.93
N GLY A 170 -26.89 43.24 -10.95
CA GLY A 170 -27.63 44.10 -10.02
C GLY A 170 -27.57 45.58 -10.38
N ASP A 171 -26.92 45.96 -11.49
CA ASP A 171 -26.78 47.33 -11.96
C ASP A 171 -27.63 47.57 -13.22
N TYR A 172 -28.53 48.54 -13.17
CA TYR A 172 -29.35 48.90 -14.32
C TYR A 172 -28.52 49.78 -15.27
N GLY A 173 -27.67 49.14 -16.06
CA GLY A 173 -26.87 49.79 -17.09
C GLY A 173 -27.61 49.95 -18.43
N SER A 174 -26.90 50.46 -19.43
CA SER A 174 -27.40 50.57 -20.81
C SER A 174 -27.76 49.22 -21.44
N GLN A 175 -27.09 48.12 -21.05
CA GLN A 175 -27.45 46.75 -21.46
C GLN A 175 -28.81 46.33 -20.90
N THR A 176 -29.06 46.55 -19.61
CA THR A 176 -30.36 46.29 -18.96
C THR A 176 -31.46 47.13 -19.61
N ALA A 177 -31.23 48.43 -19.83
CA ALA A 177 -32.17 49.30 -20.53
C ALA A 177 -32.49 48.84 -21.97
N SER A 178 -31.47 48.36 -22.70
CA SER A 178 -31.66 47.83 -24.07
C SER A 178 -32.47 46.53 -24.08
N ALA A 179 -32.17 45.60 -23.16
CA ALA A 179 -32.93 44.36 -22.99
C ALA A 179 -34.40 44.62 -22.59
N VAL A 180 -34.64 45.64 -21.74
CA VAL A 180 -35.99 46.10 -21.39
C VAL A 180 -36.71 46.70 -22.59
N SER A 181 -36.05 47.55 -23.38
CA SER A 181 -36.63 48.11 -24.62
C SER A 181 -37.00 47.00 -25.63
N LEU A 182 -36.14 45.99 -25.81
CA LEU A 182 -36.41 44.83 -26.66
C LEU A 182 -37.57 43.99 -26.14
N TYR A 183 -37.61 43.74 -24.83
CA TYR A 183 -38.72 43.02 -24.19
C TYR A 183 -40.05 43.79 -24.29
N GLN A 184 -40.04 45.11 -24.09
CA GLN A 184 -41.21 45.98 -24.24
C GLN A 184 -41.75 45.94 -25.67
N ALA A 185 -40.87 46.06 -26.66
CA ALA A 185 -41.23 45.95 -28.08
C ALA A 185 -41.84 44.58 -28.41
N ALA A 186 -41.24 43.49 -27.92
CA ALA A 186 -41.76 42.13 -28.10
C ALA A 186 -43.09 41.87 -27.35
N SER A 187 -43.34 42.61 -26.26
CA SER A 187 -44.51 42.44 -25.38
C SER A 187 -45.69 43.37 -25.70
N GLY A 188 -45.54 44.27 -26.68
CA GLY A 188 -46.55 45.28 -27.03
C GLY A 188 -46.68 46.41 -26.01
N LEU A 189 -45.62 46.71 -25.26
CA LEU A 189 -45.56 47.79 -24.27
C LEU A 189 -44.92 49.05 -24.87
N ALA A 190 -45.04 50.18 -24.17
CA ALA A 190 -44.31 51.39 -24.51
C ALA A 190 -42.80 51.14 -24.41
N ILE A 191 -42.05 51.44 -25.47
CA ILE A 191 -40.60 51.21 -25.55
C ILE A 191 -39.89 52.38 -24.86
N THR A 192 -39.76 52.30 -23.53
CA THR A 192 -39.15 53.34 -22.69
C THR A 192 -37.75 53.00 -22.23
N GLY A 193 -37.38 51.70 -22.21
CA GLY A 193 -36.15 51.22 -21.59
C GLY A 193 -36.14 51.33 -20.06
N ILE A 194 -37.29 51.66 -19.46
CA ILE A 194 -37.55 51.79 -18.03
C ILE A 194 -38.57 50.72 -17.64
N VAL A 195 -38.30 49.95 -16.59
CA VAL A 195 -39.29 49.01 -16.02
C VAL A 195 -40.24 49.78 -15.11
N ASP A 196 -41.31 50.30 -15.72
CA ASP A 196 -42.47 50.82 -15.02
C ASP A 196 -43.30 49.70 -14.38
N ALA A 197 -44.30 50.06 -13.57
CA ALA A 197 -45.19 49.08 -12.91
C ALA A 197 -45.89 48.12 -13.91
N THR A 198 -46.18 48.59 -15.14
CA THR A 198 -46.78 47.78 -16.20
C THR A 198 -45.80 46.72 -16.72
N THR A 199 -44.57 47.15 -17.02
CA THR A 199 -43.48 46.28 -17.49
C THR A 199 -43.08 45.28 -16.40
N ALA A 200 -43.02 45.71 -15.14
CA ALA A 200 -42.76 44.85 -13.98
C ALA A 200 -43.81 43.74 -13.82
N SER A 201 -45.09 44.12 -13.87
CA SER A 201 -46.22 43.17 -13.80
C SER A 201 -46.19 42.17 -14.97
N ARG A 202 -45.78 42.62 -16.16
CA ARG A 202 -45.64 41.76 -17.36
C ARG A 202 -44.46 40.78 -17.26
N LEU A 203 -43.35 41.21 -16.65
CA LEU A 203 -42.19 40.37 -16.32
C LEU A 203 -42.40 39.46 -15.10
N GLY A 204 -43.45 39.67 -14.31
CA GLY A 204 -43.70 38.96 -13.05
C GLY A 204 -42.78 39.38 -11.90
N VAL A 205 -42.17 40.57 -11.97
CA VAL A 205 -41.23 41.08 -10.96
C VAL A 205 -41.98 41.94 -9.95
N THR A 206 -41.66 41.79 -8.65
CA THR A 206 -42.24 42.58 -7.56
C THR A 206 -41.16 43.41 -6.85
N ASN A 207 -41.51 44.63 -6.45
CA ASN A 207 -40.63 45.45 -5.62
C ASN A 207 -40.74 44.97 -4.17
N THR A 208 -39.60 44.70 -3.54
CA THR A 208 -39.50 44.19 -2.16
C THR A 208 -38.41 44.95 -1.42
N THR A 209 -38.48 45.04 -0.10
CA THR A 209 -37.30 45.47 0.68
C THR A 209 -36.23 44.36 0.68
N ALA A 210 -34.94 44.72 0.61
CA ALA A 210 -33.88 43.75 0.89
C ALA A 210 -33.94 43.31 2.37
N GLY A 211 -33.80 42.01 2.62
CA GLY A 211 -33.70 41.48 3.98
C GLY A 211 -32.36 41.84 4.65
N ALA A 212 -32.29 41.78 5.98
CA ALA A 212 -31.05 42.00 6.71
C ALA A 212 -29.98 40.96 6.34
N PHE A 213 -28.73 41.41 6.21
CA PHE A 213 -27.60 40.60 5.78
C PHE A 213 -26.42 40.64 6.78
N PRO A 214 -25.75 39.51 7.07
CA PRO A 214 -26.09 38.14 6.66
C PRO A 214 -27.42 37.67 7.29
N PRO A 215 -28.16 36.75 6.62
CA PRO A 215 -29.42 36.25 7.14
C PRO A 215 -29.22 35.45 8.45
N ALA A 216 -30.27 35.40 9.26
CA ALA A 216 -30.23 34.75 10.57
C ALA A 216 -29.71 33.29 10.49
N GLY A 217 -28.76 32.96 11.35
CA GLY A 217 -28.10 31.65 11.38
C GLY A 217 -26.77 31.56 10.62
N PHE A 218 -26.43 32.55 9.77
CA PHE A 218 -25.09 32.69 9.19
C PHE A 218 -24.18 33.59 10.05
N THR A 219 -22.91 33.22 10.19
CA THR A 219 -21.89 33.97 10.93
C THR A 219 -20.76 34.39 10.00
N TRP A 220 -20.65 35.69 9.76
CA TRP A 220 -19.60 36.27 8.90
C TRP A 220 -18.32 36.55 9.68
N LEU A 221 -17.17 36.12 9.16
CA LEU A 221 -15.85 36.29 9.78
C LEU A 221 -15.01 37.43 9.16
N GLY A 222 -15.63 38.31 8.36
CA GLY A 222 -14.93 39.39 7.64
C GLY A 222 -14.34 38.99 6.28
N TRP A 223 -14.28 37.69 5.96
CA TRP A 223 -13.74 37.19 4.68
C TRP A 223 -14.32 35.84 4.20
N ALA A 224 -15.01 35.11 5.09
CA ALA A 224 -15.74 33.87 4.83
C ALA A 224 -16.80 33.63 5.93
N TYR A 225 -17.69 32.68 5.70
CA TYR A 225 -18.54 32.07 6.71
C TYR A 225 -17.93 30.74 7.18
N ASN A 226 -18.09 30.41 8.46
CA ASN A 226 -17.64 29.14 9.05
C ASN A 226 -18.37 28.90 10.39
N GLY A 227 -18.54 27.65 10.80
CA GLY A 227 -19.04 27.26 12.13
C GLY A 227 -20.48 27.71 12.41
N SER A 228 -21.21 28.10 11.36
CA SER A 228 -22.57 28.61 11.43
C SER A 228 -23.54 27.44 11.56
N PRO A 229 -24.58 27.49 12.41
CA PRO A 229 -25.53 26.37 12.56
C PRO A 229 -26.13 25.90 11.23
N VAL A 230 -26.42 26.83 10.31
CA VAL A 230 -26.92 26.55 8.96
C VAL A 230 -25.89 25.86 8.05
N LEU A 231 -24.59 26.10 8.26
CA LEU A 231 -23.49 25.47 7.50
C LEU A 231 -23.09 24.11 8.09
N SER A 232 -23.44 23.81 9.34
CA SER A 232 -22.96 22.60 10.05
C SER A 232 -23.09 21.29 9.25
N ALA A 233 -24.25 21.04 8.62
CA ALA A 233 -24.49 19.84 7.81
C ALA A 233 -23.75 19.84 6.45
N TRP A 234 -23.29 21.00 5.98
CA TRP A 234 -22.39 21.12 4.83
C TRP A 234 -20.94 20.93 5.24
N GLU A 235 -20.53 21.56 6.34
CA GLU A 235 -19.19 21.49 6.91
C GLU A 235 -18.80 20.06 7.35
N THR A 236 -19.76 19.22 7.76
CA THR A 236 -19.49 17.79 8.04
C THR A 236 -19.11 16.98 6.81
N LYS A 237 -19.40 17.46 5.59
CA LYS A 237 -18.92 16.83 4.33
C LYS A 237 -17.47 17.19 4.01
N MET A 238 -16.92 18.19 4.70
CA MET A 238 -15.55 18.65 4.52
C MET A 238 -14.63 17.89 5.47
N VAL A 239 -13.88 16.95 4.92
CA VAL A 239 -12.94 16.11 5.68
C VAL A 239 -11.57 16.78 5.76
N ARG A 240 -10.84 16.48 6.83
CA ARG A 240 -9.45 16.93 7.00
C ARG A 240 -8.47 15.84 6.58
N ASN A 241 -7.27 16.23 6.14
CA ASN A 241 -6.20 15.26 5.95
C ASN A 241 -5.85 14.59 7.29
N ASN A 242 -5.89 13.25 7.36
CA ASN A 242 -5.59 12.49 8.58
C ASN A 242 -4.10 12.09 8.68
N THR A 243 -3.33 12.34 7.63
CA THR A 243 -1.90 12.03 7.50
C THR A 243 -1.11 13.27 7.06
N LEU A 244 0.22 13.19 7.22
CA LEU A 244 1.16 14.16 6.65
C LEU A 244 1.19 14.02 5.13
N TRP A 245 0.97 15.11 4.39
CA TRP A 245 1.15 15.18 2.94
C TRP A 245 2.36 16.07 2.64
N GLY A 246 3.54 15.47 2.54
CA GLY A 246 4.79 16.21 2.40
C GLY A 246 5.07 17.11 3.60
N THR A 247 4.98 18.43 3.43
CA THR A 247 5.09 19.41 4.51
C THR A 247 3.74 19.78 5.16
N VAL A 248 2.61 19.39 4.56
CA VAL A 248 1.26 19.68 5.09
C VAL A 248 0.89 18.67 6.18
N ALA A 249 1.04 19.09 7.44
CA ALA A 249 0.71 18.26 8.60
C ALA A 249 -0.76 17.84 8.65
N ALA A 250 -1.06 16.73 9.35
CA ALA A 250 -2.42 16.25 9.55
C ALA A 250 -3.32 17.34 10.18
N GLY A 251 -4.57 17.42 9.73
CA GLY A 251 -5.58 18.39 10.16
C GLY A 251 -5.50 19.77 9.47
N ARG A 252 -4.42 20.07 8.74
CA ARG A 252 -4.15 21.39 8.15
C ARG A 252 -4.87 21.65 6.83
N PHE A 253 -5.13 20.61 6.04
CA PHE A 253 -5.96 20.68 4.84
C PHE A 253 -7.38 20.25 5.16
N GLN A 254 -8.38 20.93 4.60
CA GLN A 254 -9.80 20.57 4.71
C GLN A 254 -10.48 20.74 3.35
N GLY A 255 -11.07 19.68 2.81
CA GLY A 255 -11.67 19.70 1.47
C GLY A 255 -12.83 18.72 1.32
N ASN A 256 -13.43 18.71 0.12
CA ASN A 256 -14.52 17.79 -0.20
C ASN A 256 -13.98 16.36 -0.30
N ALA A 257 -14.61 15.43 0.46
CA ALA A 257 -14.19 14.04 0.57
C ALA A 257 -14.00 13.33 -0.77
N ASP A 258 -14.87 13.61 -1.76
CA ASP A 258 -14.86 12.92 -3.05
C ASP A 258 -13.63 13.23 -3.93
N ILE A 259 -12.85 14.27 -3.60
CA ILE A 259 -11.65 14.67 -4.35
C ILE A 259 -10.41 14.87 -3.48
N MET A 260 -10.44 14.49 -2.19
CA MET A 260 -9.28 14.60 -1.30
C MET A 260 -8.04 13.91 -1.87
N ASP A 261 -8.21 12.79 -2.57
CA ASP A 261 -7.10 12.02 -3.14
C ASP A 261 -6.40 12.73 -4.30
N LEU A 262 -7.09 13.65 -5.02
CA LEU A 262 -6.42 14.51 -6.01
C LEU A 262 -5.44 15.47 -5.32
N TYR A 263 -5.86 16.10 -4.23
CA TYR A 263 -5.00 17.00 -3.44
C TYR A 263 -3.91 16.24 -2.70
N ALA A 264 -4.22 15.08 -2.11
CA ALA A 264 -3.24 14.23 -1.46
C ALA A 264 -2.16 13.76 -2.45
N GLY A 265 -2.57 13.33 -3.64
CA GLY A 265 -1.67 12.94 -4.73
C GLY A 265 -0.79 14.10 -5.19
N PHE A 266 -1.41 15.23 -5.55
CA PHE A 266 -0.69 16.43 -6.00
C PHE A 266 0.33 16.93 -4.97
N ILE A 267 -0.10 17.16 -3.73
CA ILE A 267 0.75 17.69 -2.65
C ILE A 267 1.88 16.70 -2.33
N SER A 268 1.59 15.40 -2.31
CA SER A 268 2.63 14.38 -2.08
C SER A 268 3.65 14.35 -3.20
N GLU A 269 3.23 14.40 -4.46
CA GLU A 269 4.13 14.34 -5.61
C GLU A 269 5.05 15.57 -5.70
N ILE A 270 4.51 16.78 -5.53
CA ILE A 270 5.36 17.98 -5.53
C ILE A 270 6.30 18.03 -4.34
N SER A 271 5.90 17.48 -3.18
CA SER A 271 6.76 17.39 -2.01
C SER A 271 7.90 16.38 -2.19
N LEU A 272 7.62 15.24 -2.83
CA LEU A 272 8.65 14.25 -3.20
C LEU A 272 9.65 14.80 -4.22
N ALA A 273 9.19 15.67 -5.13
CA ALA A 273 10.03 16.40 -6.08
C ALA A 273 10.71 17.66 -5.47
N GLY A 274 10.54 17.94 -4.18
CA GLY A 274 11.28 18.96 -3.44
C GLY A 274 10.61 20.34 -3.34
N TYR A 275 9.36 20.51 -3.75
CA TYR A 275 8.60 21.74 -3.49
C TYR A 275 7.97 21.71 -2.09
N SER A 276 8.14 22.79 -1.32
CA SER A 276 7.63 22.89 0.05
C SER A 276 6.34 23.71 0.10
N VAL A 277 5.26 23.11 0.59
CA VAL A 277 4.00 23.81 0.90
C VAL A 277 4.05 24.27 2.35
N GLN A 278 4.31 25.56 2.55
CA GLN A 278 4.49 26.20 3.86
C GLN A 278 3.17 26.64 4.48
N ASP A 279 2.28 27.20 3.65
CA ASP A 279 0.91 27.54 4.00
C ASP A 279 -0.07 26.97 2.97
N VAL A 280 -1.24 26.54 3.45
CA VAL A 280 -2.34 26.07 2.61
C VAL A 280 -3.68 26.58 3.14
N GLY A 281 -4.36 27.39 2.34
CA GLY A 281 -5.79 27.68 2.46
C GLY A 281 -6.57 26.60 1.71
N SER A 282 -7.72 26.19 2.23
CA SER A 282 -8.54 25.14 1.61
C SER A 282 -10.02 25.49 1.74
N TYR A 283 -10.87 24.63 2.31
CA TYR A 283 -12.29 24.93 2.49
C TYR A 283 -12.53 26.26 3.22
N ALA A 284 -13.33 27.14 2.61
CA ALA A 284 -13.80 28.39 3.18
C ALA A 284 -15.08 28.85 2.48
N PHE A 285 -16.19 29.01 3.21
CA PHE A 285 -17.47 29.34 2.61
C PHE A 285 -17.55 30.83 2.24
N ARG A 286 -17.43 31.16 0.94
CA ARG A 286 -17.32 32.53 0.43
C ARG A 286 -17.78 32.66 -1.03
N CYS A 287 -18.14 33.85 -1.47
CA CYS A 287 -18.39 34.16 -2.88
C CYS A 287 -17.14 34.74 -3.58
N THR A 288 -17.05 34.57 -4.89
CA THR A 288 -15.97 35.11 -5.75
C THR A 288 -16.26 36.50 -6.30
N ALA A 289 -17.53 36.82 -6.54
CA ALA A 289 -17.92 38.00 -7.31
C ALA A 289 -17.97 39.32 -6.50
N SER A 290 -18.08 39.28 -5.17
CA SER A 290 -18.00 40.51 -4.35
C SER A 290 -16.58 40.75 -3.84
N THR A 291 -16.12 42.00 -3.91
CA THR A 291 -14.85 42.45 -3.27
C THR A 291 -14.85 42.20 -1.76
N ARG A 292 -16.03 42.08 -1.16
CA ARG A 292 -16.28 41.76 0.24
C ARG A 292 -16.28 40.24 0.54
N LYS A 293 -16.34 39.37 -0.48
CA LYS A 293 -16.45 37.89 -0.41
C LYS A 293 -17.69 37.36 0.34
N ASP A 294 -18.58 38.26 0.70
CA ASP A 294 -19.70 38.11 1.64
C ASP A 294 -20.97 37.52 1.03
N CYS A 295 -21.06 37.31 -0.28
CA CYS A 295 -22.28 36.82 -0.94
C CYS A 295 -23.52 37.73 -0.87
N GLN A 296 -23.41 38.97 -0.38
CA GLN A 296 -24.54 39.91 -0.37
C GLN A 296 -25.02 40.17 -1.80
N GLU A 297 -26.34 40.09 -2.04
CA GLU A 297 -27.01 40.34 -3.33
C GLU A 297 -26.57 39.45 -4.51
N LEU A 298 -25.79 38.40 -4.23
CA LEU A 298 -25.33 37.42 -5.21
C LEU A 298 -26.22 36.16 -5.22
N GLY A 299 -26.14 35.39 -6.31
CA GLY A 299 -26.73 34.04 -6.41
C GLY A 299 -25.76 32.93 -6.01
N ILE A 300 -26.28 31.70 -5.90
CA ILE A 300 -25.46 30.51 -5.59
C ILE A 300 -24.34 30.26 -6.60
N ASP A 301 -24.54 30.67 -7.86
CA ASP A 301 -23.57 30.57 -8.95
C ASP A 301 -22.32 31.45 -8.73
N ALA A 302 -22.37 32.41 -7.79
CA ALA A 302 -21.24 33.23 -7.39
C ALA A 302 -20.40 32.63 -6.24
N LEU A 303 -20.73 31.42 -5.76
CA LEU A 303 -19.94 30.72 -4.75
C LEU A 303 -18.54 30.36 -5.27
N SER A 304 -17.54 30.55 -4.42
CA SER A 304 -16.18 30.12 -4.69
C SER A 304 -16.05 28.59 -4.65
N ASN A 305 -15.18 28.01 -5.49
CA ASN A 305 -14.78 26.61 -5.35
C ASN A 305 -14.23 26.27 -3.94
N HIS A 306 -13.76 27.26 -3.15
CA HIS A 306 -13.45 27.07 -1.73
C HIS A 306 -14.68 26.77 -0.86
N ALA A 307 -15.84 27.36 -1.16
CA ALA A 307 -17.10 27.06 -0.49
C ALA A 307 -17.60 25.64 -0.80
N TRP A 308 -17.16 25.12 -1.94
CA TRP A 308 -17.42 23.76 -2.41
C TRP A 308 -16.44 22.71 -1.88
N GLY A 309 -15.34 23.13 -1.24
CA GLY A 309 -14.21 22.25 -0.91
C GLY A 309 -13.44 21.75 -2.15
N LEU A 310 -13.60 22.45 -3.28
CA LEU A 310 -13.06 22.13 -4.60
C LEU A 310 -11.86 22.99 -5.00
N ALA A 311 -11.35 23.84 -4.10
CA ALA A 311 -10.16 24.65 -4.34
C ALA A 311 -9.24 24.72 -3.11
N MET A 312 -7.98 25.04 -3.37
CA MET A 312 -6.97 25.36 -2.38
C MET A 312 -6.08 26.52 -2.82
N ASP A 313 -5.60 27.27 -1.83
CA ASP A 313 -4.59 28.32 -1.97
C ASP A 313 -3.29 27.78 -1.36
N MET A 314 -2.13 27.84 -2.03
CA MET A 314 -0.85 27.44 -1.41
C MET A 314 0.26 28.49 -1.54
N ASN A 315 1.10 28.60 -0.50
CA ASN A 315 2.23 29.54 -0.40
C ASN A 315 1.81 31.00 -0.72
N THR A 316 0.71 31.45 -0.13
CA THR A 316 -0.03 32.67 -0.48
C THR A 316 0.79 33.95 -0.37
N THR A 317 1.80 33.97 0.49
CA THR A 317 2.71 35.12 0.66
C THR A 317 3.73 35.21 -0.48
N ALA A 318 4.24 34.07 -0.96
CA ALA A 318 5.19 34.00 -2.07
C ALA A 318 4.50 34.15 -3.44
N ASN A 319 3.27 33.68 -3.53
CA ASN A 319 2.44 33.64 -4.74
C ASN A 319 1.16 34.48 -4.58
N PRO A 320 1.24 35.81 -4.39
CA PRO A 320 0.07 36.63 -4.09
C PRO A 320 -0.80 36.90 -5.32
N MET A 321 -2.13 36.95 -5.11
CA MET A 321 -3.07 37.52 -6.06
C MET A 321 -2.69 38.98 -6.37
N TYR A 322 -2.58 39.34 -7.64
CA TYR A 322 -2.17 40.69 -8.04
C TYR A 322 -2.82 41.16 -9.33
N THR A 323 -3.14 42.45 -9.41
CA THR A 323 -3.72 43.10 -10.59
C THR A 323 -2.65 43.87 -11.34
N TYR A 324 -2.29 43.37 -12.52
CA TYR A 324 -1.34 43.97 -13.44
C TYR A 324 -2.07 44.95 -14.37
N ARG A 325 -1.41 46.06 -14.73
CA ARG A 325 -1.96 47.10 -15.62
C ARG A 325 -0.96 47.42 -16.71
N ALA A 326 -1.43 47.54 -17.95
CA ALA A 326 -0.60 47.83 -19.11
C ALA A 326 0.03 49.23 -19.04
N SER A 327 1.27 49.36 -19.50
CA SER A 327 1.83 50.64 -19.90
C SER A 327 1.28 51.07 -21.27
N SER A 328 1.39 52.36 -21.61
CA SER A 328 0.93 52.88 -22.91
C SER A 328 1.57 52.13 -24.08
N GLY A 329 0.74 51.51 -24.93
CA GLY A 329 1.18 50.70 -26.08
C GLY A 329 1.46 49.22 -25.77
N GLY A 330 1.35 48.77 -24.52
CA GLY A 330 1.57 47.36 -24.12
C GLY A 330 0.28 46.60 -23.77
N SER A 331 0.44 45.36 -23.31
CA SER A 331 -0.64 44.55 -22.72
C SER A 331 -0.30 44.12 -21.30
N ALA A 332 -1.29 44.13 -20.40
CA ALA A 332 -1.17 43.60 -19.06
C ALA A 332 -0.90 42.08 -19.04
N CYS A 333 -1.29 41.36 -20.10
CA CYS A 333 -0.99 39.93 -20.24
C CYS A 333 0.50 39.67 -20.50
N ALA A 334 1.19 40.61 -21.15
CA ALA A 334 2.63 40.56 -21.40
C ALA A 334 3.47 41.03 -20.19
N ILE A 335 2.86 41.24 -19.02
CA ILE A 335 3.57 41.50 -17.75
C ILE A 335 3.81 40.18 -17.03
N ALA A 336 5.01 40.01 -16.48
CA ALA A 336 5.38 38.80 -15.75
C ALA A 336 4.52 38.64 -14.47
N ILE A 337 4.00 37.43 -14.22
CA ILE A 337 3.33 37.13 -12.95
C ILE A 337 4.36 37.00 -11.83
N LYS A 338 4.07 37.62 -10.67
CA LYS A 338 4.81 37.44 -9.42
C LYS A 338 4.48 36.06 -8.84
N THR A 339 5.34 35.09 -9.10
CA THR A 339 5.26 33.72 -8.57
C THR A 339 6.66 33.18 -8.33
N ASP A 340 6.85 32.40 -7.27
CA ASP A 340 8.06 31.59 -7.08
C ASP A 340 7.94 30.19 -7.71
N MET A 341 6.76 29.86 -8.21
CA MET A 341 6.38 28.49 -8.50
C MET A 341 7.08 27.97 -9.77
N PRO A 342 7.91 26.91 -9.65
CA PRO A 342 8.58 26.29 -10.78
C PRO A 342 7.59 25.74 -11.80
N LYS A 343 7.98 25.72 -13.09
CA LYS A 343 7.05 25.29 -14.13
C LYS A 343 6.50 23.87 -13.91
N TRP A 344 7.35 22.97 -13.44
CA TRP A 344 6.99 21.57 -13.21
C TRP A 344 5.91 21.38 -12.13
N VAL A 345 5.80 22.29 -11.16
CA VAL A 345 4.75 22.23 -10.10
C VAL A 345 3.38 22.46 -10.74
N VAL A 346 3.27 23.48 -11.60
CA VAL A 346 2.03 23.81 -12.32
C VAL A 346 1.66 22.69 -13.30
N GLN A 347 2.64 22.08 -13.98
CA GLN A 347 2.40 20.90 -14.83
C GLN A 347 1.98 19.66 -14.03
N THR A 348 2.46 19.53 -12.79
CA THR A 348 2.04 18.45 -11.89
C THR A 348 0.61 18.68 -11.39
N ALA A 349 0.20 19.93 -11.17
CA ALA A 349 -1.20 20.27 -10.87
C ALA A 349 -2.13 19.87 -12.02
N GLN A 350 -1.74 20.20 -13.27
CA GLN A 350 -2.47 19.78 -14.48
C GLN A 350 -2.61 18.26 -14.58
N ARG A 351 -1.53 17.50 -14.35
CA ARG A 351 -1.57 16.03 -14.30
C ARG A 351 -2.61 15.53 -13.29
N TRP A 352 -2.72 16.15 -12.11
CA TRP A 352 -3.75 15.85 -11.10
C TRP A 352 -5.12 16.50 -11.38
N GLY A 353 -5.36 17.03 -12.58
CA GLY A 353 -6.65 17.62 -12.98
C GLY A 353 -6.95 18.97 -12.34
N LEU A 354 -5.98 19.59 -11.67
CA LEU A 354 -6.12 20.86 -10.99
C LEU A 354 -5.84 22.02 -11.96
N TYR A 355 -6.83 22.90 -12.12
CA TYR A 355 -6.70 24.16 -12.81
C TYR A 355 -5.89 25.14 -11.95
N TRP A 356 -4.92 25.85 -12.53
CA TRP A 356 -4.12 26.85 -11.83
C TRP A 356 -4.59 28.29 -12.11
N GLY A 357 -4.86 29.06 -11.06
CA GLY A 357 -5.35 30.44 -11.11
C GLY A 357 -4.39 31.45 -11.78
N GLY A 358 -3.14 31.07 -12.02
CA GLY A 358 -2.18 31.86 -12.78
C GLY A 358 -2.44 31.93 -14.30
N TYR A 359 -3.27 31.03 -14.86
CA TYR A 359 -3.65 31.05 -16.28
C TYR A 359 -4.70 32.13 -16.60
N ALA A 360 -5.97 31.71 -16.74
CA ALA A 360 -7.06 32.54 -17.24
C ALA A 360 -8.26 32.61 -16.29
N TRP A 361 -8.05 32.32 -14.99
CA TRP A 361 -9.08 32.45 -13.97
C TRP A 361 -9.48 33.92 -13.79
N SER A 362 -10.78 34.18 -13.63
CA SER A 362 -11.34 35.54 -13.53
C SER A 362 -10.86 36.45 -14.68
N SER A 363 -10.25 37.60 -14.38
CA SER A 363 -9.74 38.55 -15.38
C SER A 363 -8.34 38.19 -15.94
N GLY A 364 -7.88 36.96 -15.75
CA GLY A 364 -6.62 36.38 -16.25
C GLY A 364 -6.43 36.38 -17.78
N CYS A 365 -5.32 35.83 -18.28
CA CYS A 365 -4.99 35.79 -19.71
C CYS A 365 -4.64 34.38 -20.17
N LYS A 366 -5.12 33.96 -21.35
CA LYS A 366 -4.79 32.66 -21.93
C LYS A 366 -3.36 32.62 -22.49
N SER A 367 -2.82 33.77 -22.88
CA SER A 367 -1.47 33.91 -23.43
C SER A 367 -0.88 35.29 -23.10
N PRO A 368 0.45 35.45 -23.03
CA PRO A 368 1.10 36.77 -22.99
C PRO A 368 0.76 37.66 -24.20
N SER A 369 0.35 37.05 -25.33
CA SER A 369 -0.07 37.75 -26.55
C SER A 369 -1.49 38.34 -26.49
N ASP A 370 -2.30 37.98 -25.50
CA ASP A 370 -3.65 38.55 -25.33
C ASP A 370 -3.52 40.06 -25.04
N ILE A 371 -4.38 40.89 -25.63
CA ILE A 371 -4.34 42.36 -25.40
C ILE A 371 -5.37 42.73 -24.33
N ARG A 372 -4.89 43.17 -23.15
CA ARG A 372 -5.72 43.69 -22.05
C ARG A 372 -5.09 44.91 -21.40
N SER A 373 -5.91 45.88 -21.01
CA SER A 373 -5.49 47.05 -20.22
C SER A 373 -5.17 46.71 -18.76
N SER A 374 -5.84 45.70 -18.20
CA SER A 374 -5.51 45.12 -16.90
C SER A 374 -5.90 43.64 -16.81
N THR A 375 -5.21 42.89 -15.95
CA THR A 375 -5.51 41.48 -15.65
C THR A 375 -5.17 41.18 -14.19
N THR A 376 -6.04 40.46 -13.48
CA THR A 376 -5.74 39.90 -12.16
C THR A 376 -5.33 38.45 -12.34
N ARG A 377 -4.27 38.02 -11.65
CA ARG A 377 -3.81 36.62 -11.64
C ARG A 377 -3.68 36.14 -10.21
N ASP A 378 -3.95 34.84 -10.00
CA ASP A 378 -4.11 34.23 -8.68
C ASP A 378 -3.19 33.00 -8.54
N PRO A 379 -1.85 33.18 -8.40
CA PRO A 379 -0.89 32.08 -8.53
C PRO A 379 -0.85 31.10 -7.35
N MET A 380 -1.46 31.44 -6.21
CA MET A 380 -1.66 30.47 -5.12
C MET A 380 -2.77 29.46 -5.41
N HIS A 381 -3.71 29.78 -6.31
CA HIS A 381 -5.02 29.12 -6.40
C HIS A 381 -4.99 27.89 -7.31
N PHE A 382 -5.52 26.78 -6.81
CA PHE A 382 -5.70 25.51 -7.50
C PHE A 382 -7.11 24.99 -7.30
N GLU A 383 -7.80 24.56 -8.36
CA GLU A 383 -9.19 24.10 -8.26
C GLU A 383 -9.50 22.91 -9.19
N PHE A 384 -10.47 22.09 -8.78
CA PHE A 384 -10.94 20.97 -9.59
C PHE A 384 -12.25 21.32 -10.34
N ASN A 385 -12.13 21.45 -11.66
CA ASN A 385 -13.23 21.86 -12.53
C ASN A 385 -13.90 20.71 -13.32
N GLY A 386 -13.48 19.46 -13.11
CA GLY A 386 -14.12 18.28 -13.72
C GLY A 386 -15.36 17.76 -12.97
N THR A 387 -15.91 16.64 -13.44
CA THR A 387 -16.99 15.88 -12.76
C THR A 387 -16.44 14.90 -11.72
N LEU A 388 -17.32 14.36 -10.86
CA LEU A 388 -16.95 13.28 -9.93
C LEU A 388 -16.33 12.05 -10.63
N ASP A 389 -16.85 11.65 -11.79
CA ASP A 389 -16.31 10.49 -12.50
C ASP A 389 -14.98 10.81 -13.20
N GLN A 390 -14.78 12.06 -13.63
CA GLN A 390 -13.47 12.52 -14.10
C GLN A 390 -12.45 12.59 -12.95
N ALA A 391 -12.86 13.03 -11.76
CA ALA A 391 -12.01 12.97 -10.56
C ALA A 391 -11.59 11.53 -10.28
N ARG A 392 -12.55 10.59 -10.26
CA ARG A 392 -12.28 9.15 -10.11
C ARG A 392 -11.40 8.59 -11.22
N ALA A 393 -11.56 9.03 -12.48
CA ALA A 393 -10.70 8.60 -13.59
C ALA A 393 -9.26 9.12 -13.46
N ILE A 394 -9.08 10.36 -13.00
CA ILE A 394 -7.77 10.98 -12.75
C ILE A 394 -7.11 10.34 -11.52
N ILE A 395 -7.87 10.09 -10.44
CA ILE A 395 -7.42 9.28 -9.30
C ILE A 395 -7.09 7.84 -9.74
N ALA A 396 -7.87 7.22 -10.63
CA ALA A 396 -7.58 5.86 -11.10
C ALA A 396 -6.38 5.79 -12.07
N ARG A 397 -6.09 6.88 -12.79
CA ARG A 397 -4.96 6.96 -13.73
C ARG A 397 -3.66 7.38 -13.06
N ASN A 398 -3.67 8.44 -12.26
CA ASN A 398 -2.48 8.89 -11.54
C ASN A 398 -2.28 8.06 -10.27
N GLY A 399 -3.37 7.77 -9.56
CA GLY A 399 -3.46 6.76 -8.51
C GLY A 399 -3.69 5.33 -9.06
N SER A 400 -3.29 5.06 -10.31
CA SER A 400 -2.67 3.76 -10.57
C SER A 400 -1.32 3.62 -9.82
N SER A 401 -0.87 4.69 -9.13
CA SER A 401 0.08 4.69 -8.01
C SER A 401 -0.57 4.54 -6.60
N THR A 402 -1.88 4.26 -6.52
CA THR A 402 -2.60 4.01 -5.25
C THR A 402 -3.44 2.73 -5.24
N ARG A 403 -3.91 2.21 -6.39
CA ARG A 403 -4.40 0.83 -6.51
C ARG A 403 -3.30 -0.10 -7.01
N LEU A 404 -2.76 -0.94 -6.14
CA LEU A 404 -1.67 -1.85 -6.46
C LEU A 404 -2.19 -3.06 -7.26
N CYS A 405 -2.07 -2.98 -8.58
CA CYS A 405 -2.35 -4.07 -9.51
C CYS A 405 -1.04 -4.80 -9.87
N THR A 406 -0.93 -6.06 -9.46
CA THR A 406 0.24 -6.90 -9.74
C THR A 406 -0.16 -8.21 -10.41
N PRO A 407 0.67 -8.76 -11.33
CA PRO A 407 0.55 -10.14 -11.74
C PRO A 407 0.55 -11.08 -10.52
N THR A 408 -0.39 -12.01 -10.53
CA THR A 408 -0.54 -13.10 -9.55
C THR A 408 -0.79 -14.38 -10.31
N ILE A 409 -0.53 -15.53 -9.67
CA ILE A 409 -0.89 -16.83 -10.21
C ILE A 409 -2.11 -17.37 -9.44
N GLY A 410 -3.10 -17.92 -10.14
CA GLY A 410 -4.21 -18.63 -9.52
C GLY A 410 -3.78 -20.03 -9.04
N ASP A 411 -4.57 -20.68 -8.17
CA ASP A 411 -4.31 -22.08 -7.80
C ASP A 411 -4.40 -23.04 -9.01
N ASP A 412 -5.10 -22.62 -10.07
CA ASP A 412 -5.16 -23.28 -11.39
C ASP A 412 -3.94 -23.01 -12.30
N GLY A 413 -2.94 -22.27 -11.83
CA GLY A 413 -1.77 -21.85 -12.61
C GLY A 413 -2.02 -20.72 -13.61
N SER A 414 -3.24 -20.16 -13.68
CA SER A 414 -3.54 -19.03 -14.57
C SER A 414 -2.86 -17.74 -14.10
N VAL A 415 -2.34 -16.93 -15.04
CA VAL A 415 -1.87 -15.58 -14.74
C VAL A 415 -3.08 -14.66 -14.59
N ARG A 416 -3.15 -13.91 -13.48
CA ARG A 416 -4.24 -12.99 -13.13
C ARG A 416 -3.65 -11.64 -12.75
N ASN A 417 -4.21 -10.55 -13.28
CA ASN A 417 -3.88 -9.21 -12.81
C ASN A 417 -4.73 -8.91 -11.57
N SER A 418 -4.15 -9.04 -10.38
CA SER A 418 -4.89 -8.83 -9.12
C SER A 418 -4.60 -7.46 -8.55
N CYS A 419 -5.66 -6.71 -8.26
CA CYS A 419 -5.58 -5.34 -7.76
C CYS A 419 -6.00 -5.25 -6.29
N SER A 420 -5.25 -4.50 -5.49
CA SER A 420 -5.61 -4.16 -4.12
C SER A 420 -5.87 -2.67 -3.96
N ASP A 421 -6.95 -2.34 -3.23
CA ASP A 421 -7.30 -0.97 -2.84
C ASP A 421 -6.47 -0.47 -1.64
N SER A 422 -5.49 -1.27 -1.21
CA SER A 422 -4.49 -0.88 -0.21
C SER A 422 -3.09 -1.16 -0.74
N ARG A 423 -2.09 -0.45 -0.22
CA ARG A 423 -0.70 -0.69 -0.63
C ARG A 423 -0.12 -2.05 -0.20
N LEU A 424 -0.87 -2.86 0.55
CA LEU A 424 -0.47 -4.22 0.91
C LEU A 424 -1.05 -5.23 -0.09
N PRO A 425 -0.24 -6.16 -0.63
CA PRO A 425 -0.73 -7.39 -1.25
C PRO A 425 -1.85 -8.06 -0.44
N MET A 426 -2.82 -8.66 -1.13
CA MET A 426 -3.96 -9.28 -0.45
C MET A 426 -3.64 -10.69 0.03
N ALA A 427 -4.29 -11.09 1.13
CA ALA A 427 -4.33 -12.48 1.56
C ALA A 427 -4.87 -13.37 0.43
N GLY A 428 -4.27 -14.55 0.26
CA GLY A 428 -4.59 -15.52 -0.79
C GLY A 428 -3.88 -15.30 -2.12
N TRP A 429 -3.12 -14.21 -2.30
CA TRP A 429 -2.33 -14.01 -3.53
C TRP A 429 -1.11 -14.94 -3.57
N ARG A 430 -0.87 -15.57 -4.73
CA ARG A 430 0.43 -16.15 -5.12
C ARG A 430 1.16 -15.11 -5.98
N LEU A 431 2.17 -14.44 -5.44
CA LEU A 431 3.00 -13.49 -6.20
C LEU A 431 4.09 -14.25 -6.98
N PRO A 432 4.10 -14.22 -8.32
CA PRO A 432 5.22 -14.75 -9.10
C PRO A 432 6.45 -13.85 -8.91
N VAL A 433 7.57 -14.46 -8.54
CA VAL A 433 8.86 -13.78 -8.34
C VAL A 433 9.82 -14.31 -9.39
N ASP A 434 10.15 -13.47 -10.37
CA ASP A 434 11.16 -13.77 -11.39
C ASP A 434 12.56 -13.52 -10.82
N LEU A 435 13.33 -14.60 -10.68
CA LEU A 435 14.66 -14.56 -10.08
C LEU A 435 15.76 -14.20 -11.09
N LYS A 436 15.44 -14.14 -12.40
CA LYS A 436 16.42 -14.14 -13.50
C LYS A 436 17.47 -15.23 -13.30
N ALA A 437 17.00 -16.43 -13.01
CA ALA A 437 17.85 -17.57 -12.69
C ALA A 437 18.73 -17.99 -13.89
N PRO A 438 19.96 -18.48 -13.66
CA PRO A 438 20.79 -19.03 -14.72
C PRO A 438 20.15 -20.30 -15.31
N VAL A 439 20.41 -20.57 -16.59
CA VAL A 439 19.89 -21.75 -17.29
C VAL A 439 20.28 -23.02 -16.53
N GLY A 440 19.28 -23.87 -16.27
CA GLY A 440 19.43 -25.11 -15.52
C GLY A 440 19.20 -25.01 -14.01
N ALA A 441 19.07 -23.81 -13.44
CA ALA A 441 18.70 -23.67 -12.03
C ALA A 441 17.29 -24.22 -11.76
N THR A 442 17.14 -24.98 -10.68
CA THR A 442 15.85 -25.58 -10.26
C THR A 442 15.46 -25.23 -8.82
N ALA A 443 16.36 -24.60 -8.06
CA ALA A 443 16.05 -23.93 -6.80
C ALA A 443 16.91 -22.67 -6.61
N ALA A 444 16.48 -21.78 -5.73
CA ALA A 444 17.26 -20.64 -5.25
C ALA A 444 17.34 -20.62 -3.72
N LEU A 445 18.39 -19.97 -3.22
CA LEU A 445 18.49 -19.55 -1.83
C LEU A 445 18.13 -18.05 -1.78
N VAL A 446 17.03 -17.71 -1.13
CA VAL A 446 16.49 -16.35 -1.07
C VAL A 446 16.25 -15.94 0.36
N ASN A 447 16.43 -14.65 0.68
CA ASN A 447 15.95 -14.07 1.93
C ASN A 447 14.59 -13.41 1.67
N ILE A 448 13.59 -13.78 2.48
CA ILE A 448 12.22 -13.26 2.38
C ILE A 448 11.99 -12.35 3.59
N THR A 449 11.95 -11.03 3.36
CA THR A 449 11.61 -10.04 4.39
C THR A 449 10.14 -9.67 4.30
N LEU A 450 9.46 -9.66 5.45
CA LEU A 450 8.03 -9.46 5.60
C LEU A 450 7.77 -8.26 6.52
N THR A 451 6.97 -7.28 6.05
CA THR A 451 6.73 -6.02 6.79
C THR A 451 5.34 -5.43 6.52
N GLY A 452 4.91 -4.49 7.36
CA GLY A 452 3.65 -3.77 7.19
C GLY A 452 2.39 -4.60 7.43
N ALA A 453 2.50 -5.81 7.97
CA ALA A 453 1.35 -6.65 8.29
C ALA A 453 0.47 -6.00 9.38
N THR A 454 -0.86 -6.17 9.24
CA THR A 454 -1.87 -5.68 10.19
C THR A 454 -2.49 -6.79 11.04
N MET A 455 -2.29 -8.06 10.67
CA MET A 455 -2.71 -9.24 11.42
C MET A 455 -1.62 -10.34 11.30
N PRO A 456 -1.58 -11.32 12.23
CA PRO A 456 -0.69 -12.47 12.10
C PRO A 456 -0.96 -13.30 10.84
N GLY A 457 0.09 -13.90 10.30
CA GLY A 457 0.00 -14.76 9.12
C GLY A 457 1.32 -15.44 8.77
N TYR A 458 1.36 -16.07 7.60
CA TYR A 458 2.53 -16.74 7.07
C TYR A 458 2.63 -16.60 5.55
N VAL A 459 3.81 -16.88 5.02
CA VAL A 459 4.06 -17.01 3.58
C VAL A 459 4.58 -18.40 3.24
N THR A 460 4.32 -18.83 2.01
CA THR A 460 4.67 -20.14 1.48
C THR A 460 5.26 -19.94 0.08
N ALA A 461 6.47 -20.43 -0.15
CA ALA A 461 7.24 -20.23 -1.38
C ALA A 461 7.25 -21.53 -2.20
N GLU A 462 6.24 -21.64 -3.04
CA GLU A 462 5.92 -22.81 -3.88
C GLU A 462 6.37 -22.56 -5.34
N ASP A 463 6.31 -23.57 -6.20
CA ASP A 463 6.43 -23.32 -7.64
C ASP A 463 5.17 -22.58 -8.17
N CYS A 464 5.23 -22.09 -9.41
CA CYS A 464 4.10 -21.39 -10.04
C CYS A 464 3.18 -22.31 -10.86
N LEU A 465 3.23 -23.63 -10.68
CA LEU A 465 2.38 -24.58 -11.39
C LEU A 465 0.95 -24.62 -10.77
N PRO A 466 -0.02 -25.25 -11.45
CA PRO A 466 -1.33 -25.54 -10.86
C PRO A 466 -1.19 -26.47 -9.65
N ILE A 467 -1.92 -26.18 -8.57
CA ILE A 467 -1.95 -26.99 -7.35
C ILE A 467 -3.31 -27.66 -7.18
N THR A 468 -3.31 -28.88 -6.64
CA THR A 468 -4.54 -29.68 -6.45
C THR A 468 -5.14 -29.55 -5.05
N ASN A 469 -4.35 -29.13 -4.07
CA ASN A 469 -4.80 -28.82 -2.72
C ASN A 469 -4.52 -27.34 -2.41
N PRO A 470 -5.53 -26.47 -2.26
CA PRO A 470 -5.33 -25.05 -1.99
C PRO A 470 -4.87 -24.76 -0.54
N VAL A 471 -4.89 -25.75 0.36
CA VAL A 471 -4.51 -25.60 1.77
C VAL A 471 -2.99 -25.70 1.93
N ARG A 472 -2.32 -24.56 2.19
CA ARG A 472 -0.89 -24.50 2.51
C ARG A 472 -0.69 -24.85 3.99
N GLN A 473 -0.20 -26.06 4.27
CA GLN A 473 0.02 -26.56 5.64
C GLN A 473 1.44 -26.28 6.18
N TRP A 474 2.26 -25.50 5.49
CA TRP A 474 3.67 -25.27 5.77
C TRP A 474 4.07 -23.83 5.39
N SER A 475 5.19 -23.35 5.91
CA SER A 475 5.59 -21.94 5.80
C SER A 475 7.09 -21.73 5.59
N ASN A 476 7.43 -20.67 4.87
CA ASN A 476 8.79 -20.12 4.72
C ASN A 476 9.04 -18.93 5.64
N GLY A 477 8.00 -18.35 6.23
CA GLY A 477 8.12 -17.23 7.15
C GLY A 477 6.78 -16.90 7.77
N ASN A 478 6.81 -16.40 9.00
CA ASN A 478 5.63 -16.11 9.81
C ASN A 478 5.75 -14.66 10.29
N PHE A 479 4.66 -13.91 10.24
CA PHE A 479 4.64 -12.48 10.53
C PHE A 479 3.53 -12.13 11.51
N ALA A 480 3.71 -11.04 12.25
CA ALA A 480 2.74 -10.48 13.18
C ALA A 480 2.51 -8.99 12.93
N ALA A 481 1.38 -8.47 13.40
CA ALA A 481 1.02 -7.07 13.24
C ALA A 481 2.12 -6.14 13.78
N GLY A 482 2.51 -5.13 13.00
CA GLY A 482 3.52 -4.15 13.40
C GLY A 482 4.96 -4.67 13.54
N THR A 483 5.25 -5.90 13.09
CA THR A 483 6.62 -6.46 13.08
C THR A 483 7.23 -6.44 11.68
N THR A 484 8.57 -6.35 11.62
CA THR A 484 9.34 -6.68 10.43
C THR A 484 10.25 -7.85 10.76
N VAL A 485 10.19 -8.89 9.94
CA VAL A 485 10.93 -10.15 10.14
C VAL A 485 11.51 -10.59 8.80
N ALA A 486 12.57 -11.39 8.82
CA ALA A 486 13.12 -12.01 7.63
C ALA A 486 13.50 -13.45 7.90
N ASN A 487 13.38 -14.29 6.89
CA ASN A 487 13.82 -15.68 6.94
C ASN A 487 14.48 -16.08 5.62
N LEU A 488 15.62 -16.76 5.72
CA LEU A 488 16.23 -17.42 4.58
C LEU A 488 15.35 -18.60 4.13
N SER A 489 15.36 -18.96 2.86
CA SER A 489 14.60 -20.09 2.34
C SER A 489 15.21 -20.65 1.07
N VAL A 490 15.14 -21.97 0.95
CA VAL A 490 15.31 -22.67 -0.31
C VAL A 490 13.94 -22.74 -0.98
N VAL A 491 13.86 -22.25 -2.21
CA VAL A 491 12.62 -22.17 -2.98
C VAL A 491 12.76 -22.92 -4.30
N PRO A 492 11.76 -23.71 -4.74
CA PRO A 492 11.77 -24.35 -6.05
C PRO A 492 11.63 -23.29 -7.15
N ILE A 493 12.16 -23.56 -8.34
CA ILE A 493 12.08 -22.66 -9.50
C ILE A 493 11.40 -23.39 -10.67
N ASP A 494 10.45 -22.72 -11.32
CA ASP A 494 9.80 -23.19 -12.54
C ASP A 494 10.72 -23.07 -13.78
N ALA A 495 10.31 -23.64 -14.91
CA ALA A 495 11.09 -23.60 -16.15
C ALA A 495 11.34 -22.18 -16.71
N ASN A 496 10.69 -21.14 -16.16
CA ASN A 496 10.86 -19.74 -16.54
C ASN A 496 11.77 -18.96 -15.57
N GLY A 497 12.38 -19.61 -14.58
CA GLY A 497 13.23 -18.94 -13.60
C GLY A 497 12.48 -18.29 -12.44
N ARG A 498 11.23 -18.71 -12.16
CA ARG A 498 10.33 -18.07 -11.18
C ARG A 498 9.90 -19.03 -10.06
N PHE A 499 9.59 -18.47 -8.90
CA PHE A 499 8.80 -19.15 -7.86
C PHE A 499 7.55 -18.33 -7.51
N CYS A 500 6.59 -18.91 -6.80
CA CYS A 500 5.37 -18.23 -6.38
C CYS A 500 5.30 -18.10 -4.85
N LEU A 501 5.19 -16.87 -4.36
CA LEU A 501 5.05 -16.56 -2.94
C LEU A 501 3.57 -16.40 -2.58
N PHE A 502 2.97 -17.44 -2.03
CA PHE A 502 1.66 -17.38 -1.40
C PHE A 502 1.72 -16.62 -0.07
N GLN A 503 0.69 -15.82 0.23
CA GLN A 503 0.55 -15.08 1.49
C GLN A 503 -0.79 -15.37 2.16
N SER A 504 -0.81 -15.82 3.41
CA SER A 504 -2.04 -16.12 4.15
C SER A 504 -2.73 -14.88 4.72
N GLY A 505 -2.07 -13.72 4.70
CA GLY A 505 -2.52 -12.44 5.25
C GLY A 505 -2.01 -11.28 4.40
N ARG A 506 -2.47 -10.05 4.69
CA ARG A 506 -1.98 -8.84 4.02
C ARG A 506 -0.60 -8.45 4.56
N VAL A 507 0.44 -8.50 3.73
CA VAL A 507 1.82 -8.16 4.13
C VAL A 507 2.64 -7.69 2.93
N GLN A 508 3.64 -6.82 3.14
CA GLN A 508 4.65 -6.55 2.13
C GLN A 508 5.72 -7.65 2.18
N SER A 509 6.01 -8.24 1.02
CA SER A 509 7.16 -9.12 0.80
C SER A 509 8.27 -8.42 0.01
N ILE A 510 9.50 -8.62 0.46
CA ILE A 510 10.74 -8.24 -0.22
C ILE A 510 11.54 -9.53 -0.39
N VAL A 511 12.10 -9.78 -1.56
CA VAL A 511 12.88 -11.00 -1.84
C VAL A 511 14.24 -10.62 -2.42
N ASP A 512 15.29 -10.93 -1.67
CA ASP A 512 16.69 -10.76 -2.06
C ASP A 512 17.32 -12.15 -2.33
N VAL A 513 17.88 -12.37 -3.53
CA VAL A 513 18.43 -13.67 -3.96
C VAL A 513 19.92 -13.75 -3.66
N GLN A 514 20.32 -14.81 -2.95
CA GLN A 514 21.69 -15.04 -2.48
C GLN A 514 22.47 -16.05 -3.34
N GLY A 515 21.78 -16.85 -4.15
CA GLY A 515 22.38 -17.82 -5.06
C GLY A 515 21.39 -18.86 -5.57
N PHE A 516 21.89 -19.73 -6.44
CA PHE A 516 21.08 -20.71 -7.17
C PHE A 516 21.60 -22.12 -6.96
N PHE A 517 20.68 -23.09 -6.96
CA PHE A 517 20.97 -24.51 -6.96
C PHE A 517 20.81 -25.06 -8.39
N VAL A 518 21.92 -25.56 -8.91
CA VAL A 518 22.15 -25.86 -10.34
C VAL A 518 22.79 -27.24 -10.51
N PRO A 519 22.75 -27.87 -11.69
CA PRO A 519 23.44 -29.12 -11.94
C PRO A 519 24.94 -29.02 -11.65
N ALA A 520 25.53 -30.08 -11.10
CA ALA A 520 26.94 -30.13 -10.70
C ALA A 520 27.96 -29.88 -11.85
N THR A 521 27.52 -29.92 -13.11
CA THR A 521 28.32 -29.64 -14.31
C THR A 521 28.47 -28.14 -14.61
N GLN A 522 27.75 -27.24 -13.94
CA GLN A 522 27.83 -25.80 -14.18
C GLN A 522 29.04 -25.17 -13.47
N SER A 523 29.65 -24.15 -14.10
CA SER A 523 30.80 -23.44 -13.52
C SER A 523 30.43 -22.77 -12.19
N GLY A 524 31.36 -22.80 -11.22
CA GLY A 524 31.15 -22.25 -9.88
C GLY A 524 30.32 -23.12 -8.93
N ALA A 525 29.83 -24.29 -9.39
CA ALA A 525 29.07 -25.23 -8.60
C ALA A 525 29.85 -25.73 -7.36
N ALA A 526 29.31 -25.44 -6.18
CA ALA A 526 29.87 -25.85 -4.90
C ALA A 526 28.94 -26.82 -4.15
N GLY A 527 29.50 -27.87 -3.54
CA GLY A 527 28.74 -28.79 -2.68
C GLY A 527 28.76 -28.29 -1.23
N PHE A 528 27.79 -28.76 -0.46
CA PHE A 528 27.64 -28.40 0.93
C PHE A 528 28.55 -29.25 1.82
N VAL A 529 29.35 -28.61 2.65
CA VAL A 529 30.18 -29.27 3.67
C VAL A 529 29.61 -28.95 5.05
N ASN A 530 29.24 -30.01 5.77
CA ASN A 530 28.92 -29.93 7.20
C ASN A 530 30.15 -29.43 7.96
N VAL A 531 29.99 -28.33 8.68
CA VAL A 531 30.98 -27.80 9.63
C VAL A 531 30.41 -27.97 11.03
N ALA A 532 31.26 -28.27 12.01
CA ALA A 532 30.85 -28.30 13.41
C ALA A 532 30.24 -26.94 13.78
N GLN A 533 29.01 -26.95 14.32
CA GLN A 533 28.29 -25.73 14.60
C GLN A 533 28.84 -25.09 15.89
N GLU A 534 29.55 -23.98 15.74
CA GLU A 534 30.32 -23.33 16.80
C GLU A 534 29.97 -21.85 16.93
N ARG A 535 30.05 -21.31 18.15
CA ARG A 535 29.90 -19.88 18.40
C ARG A 535 31.21 -19.17 18.10
N VAL A 536 31.25 -18.43 17.00
CA VAL A 536 32.42 -17.65 16.57
C VAL A 536 32.42 -16.22 17.11
N LEU A 537 31.27 -15.70 17.55
CA LEU A 537 31.18 -14.38 18.19
C LEU A 537 30.07 -14.33 19.24
N ASP A 538 30.38 -13.74 20.40
CA ASP A 538 29.38 -13.30 21.38
C ASP A 538 29.79 -11.95 22.01
N THR A 539 29.36 -10.86 21.39
CA THR A 539 29.73 -9.50 21.83
C THR A 539 29.27 -9.15 23.25
N ARG A 540 28.27 -9.87 23.79
CA ARG A 540 27.75 -9.69 25.16
C ARG A 540 28.77 -10.08 26.22
N THR A 541 29.62 -11.07 25.92
CA THR A 541 30.66 -11.55 26.86
C THR A 541 31.69 -10.48 27.22
N ALA A 542 31.98 -9.58 26.28
CA ALA A 542 32.84 -8.42 26.48
C ALA A 542 32.07 -7.16 26.92
N GLY A 543 30.73 -7.20 26.99
CA GLY A 543 29.88 -6.03 27.22
C GLY A 543 29.87 -5.02 26.06
N ILE A 544 30.42 -5.37 24.90
CA ILE A 544 30.57 -4.47 23.75
C ILE A 544 29.34 -4.58 22.85
N ARG A 545 28.79 -3.43 22.43
CA ARG A 545 27.81 -3.37 21.33
C ARG A 545 28.54 -3.05 20.04
N LEU A 546 28.13 -3.66 18.94
CA LEU A 546 28.59 -3.22 17.62
C LEU A 546 28.03 -1.81 17.35
N PRO A 547 28.83 -0.90 16.77
CA PRO A 547 28.36 0.41 16.34
C PRO A 547 27.35 0.27 15.20
N GLY A 548 26.32 1.10 15.22
CA GLY A 548 25.39 1.20 14.09
C GLY A 548 26.06 1.83 12.86
N GLN A 549 25.60 1.42 11.68
CA GLN A 549 26.02 1.92 10.36
C GLN A 549 27.50 1.69 10.01
N GLN A 550 28.14 0.70 10.64
CA GLN A 550 29.57 0.39 10.44
C GLN A 550 29.79 -1.12 10.24
N PRO A 551 30.62 -1.54 9.27
CA PRO A 551 30.96 -2.94 9.08
C PRO A 551 31.87 -3.44 10.21
N SER A 552 31.46 -4.51 10.87
CA SER A 552 32.22 -5.17 11.94
C SER A 552 32.69 -6.53 11.45
N ASN A 553 34.01 -6.76 11.45
CA ASN A 553 34.61 -8.02 10.98
C ASN A 553 34.42 -9.15 12.01
N VAL A 554 33.81 -10.24 11.57
CA VAL A 554 33.69 -11.52 12.26
C VAL A 554 34.72 -12.47 11.62
N GLY A 555 36.00 -12.18 11.89
CA GLY A 555 37.13 -12.95 11.39
C GLY A 555 37.33 -14.25 12.17
N GLY A 556 38.13 -15.17 11.62
CA GLY A 556 38.46 -16.41 12.31
C GLY A 556 37.30 -17.40 12.35
N LEU A 557 36.58 -17.57 11.25
CA LEU A 557 35.52 -18.57 11.12
C LEU A 557 36.14 -19.99 11.12
N GLY A 558 36.27 -20.56 12.32
CA GLY A 558 36.83 -21.89 12.56
C GLY A 558 36.07 -22.99 11.82
N GLY A 559 36.77 -24.08 11.47
CA GLY A 559 36.20 -25.26 10.82
C GLY A 559 35.79 -25.09 9.34
N ILE A 560 35.79 -23.87 8.79
CA ILE A 560 35.49 -23.62 7.38
C ILE A 560 36.65 -24.14 6.49
N PRO A 561 36.40 -25.01 5.50
CA PRO A 561 37.44 -25.48 4.57
C PRO A 561 38.03 -24.35 3.73
N ALA A 562 39.34 -24.42 3.47
CA ALA A 562 40.00 -23.50 2.54
C ALA A 562 39.39 -23.59 1.13
N GLY A 563 39.23 -22.44 0.47
CA GLY A 563 38.60 -22.37 -0.85
C GLY A 563 37.08 -22.49 -0.87
N ALA A 564 36.40 -22.47 0.30
CA ALA A 564 34.95 -22.28 0.36
C ALA A 564 34.53 -21.05 -0.46
N SER A 565 33.45 -21.17 -1.25
CA SER A 565 32.87 -20.07 -2.02
C SER A 565 31.83 -19.27 -1.23
N ALA A 566 31.21 -19.88 -0.22
CA ALA A 566 30.33 -19.20 0.73
C ALA A 566 30.30 -19.93 2.09
N VAL A 567 29.95 -19.21 3.16
CA VAL A 567 29.75 -19.76 4.50
C VAL A 567 28.32 -19.54 4.98
N LEU A 568 27.77 -20.47 5.77
CA LEU A 568 26.48 -20.33 6.44
C LEU A 568 26.67 -19.96 7.91
N LEU A 569 26.12 -18.81 8.30
CA LEU A 569 26.22 -18.21 9.63
C LEU A 569 24.83 -17.87 10.15
N ASN A 570 24.45 -18.36 11.32
CA ASN A 570 23.27 -17.86 12.01
C ASN A 570 23.64 -16.59 12.76
N ALA A 571 23.09 -15.46 12.34
CA ALA A 571 23.33 -14.16 12.96
C ALA A 571 22.16 -13.79 13.87
N THR A 572 22.42 -13.71 15.18
CA THR A 572 21.42 -13.35 16.20
C THR A 572 21.69 -11.95 16.71
N VAL A 573 20.76 -11.04 16.42
CA VAL A 573 20.73 -9.67 16.95
C VAL A 573 20.13 -9.72 18.36
N VAL A 574 20.77 -9.06 19.32
CA VAL A 574 20.37 -9.02 20.72
C VAL A 574 20.33 -7.59 21.23
N ASP A 575 19.17 -7.18 21.74
CA ASP A 575 18.92 -5.90 22.41
C ASP A 575 19.37 -4.66 21.59
N PRO A 576 18.94 -4.51 20.32
CA PRO A 576 19.32 -3.36 19.51
C PRO A 576 18.69 -2.06 20.04
N THR A 577 19.42 -0.95 19.92
CA THR A 577 19.05 0.36 20.48
C THR A 577 17.89 1.05 19.76
N SER A 578 17.61 0.68 18.51
CA SER A 578 16.45 1.14 17.72
C SER A 578 15.99 0.06 16.76
N PRO A 579 14.81 0.18 16.12
CA PRO A 579 14.41 -0.72 15.05
C PRO A 579 15.36 -0.59 13.85
N GLY A 580 15.50 -1.66 13.08
CA GLY A 580 16.42 -1.69 11.94
C GLY A 580 16.61 -3.08 11.35
N TYR A 581 17.77 -3.24 10.70
CA TYR A 581 18.24 -4.46 10.08
C TYR A 581 19.76 -4.68 10.24
N LEU A 582 20.19 -5.92 10.02
CA LEU A 582 21.57 -6.39 9.92
C LEU A 582 21.80 -6.95 8.52
N THR A 583 22.93 -6.60 7.91
CA THR A 583 23.43 -7.25 6.69
C THR A 583 24.70 -8.03 7.01
N ALA A 584 24.81 -9.25 6.49
CA ALA A 584 25.95 -10.14 6.60
C ALA A 584 26.47 -10.45 5.19
N ASP A 585 27.70 -10.03 4.90
CA ASP A 585 28.33 -10.18 3.57
C ASP A 585 29.86 -10.14 3.72
N SER A 586 30.58 -10.31 2.62
CA SER A 586 32.04 -10.13 2.55
C SER A 586 32.46 -8.74 3.05
N CYS A 587 33.56 -8.68 3.79
CA CYS A 587 34.12 -7.41 4.26
C CYS A 587 34.51 -6.47 3.10
N ALA A 588 34.95 -7.01 1.97
CA ALA A 588 35.23 -6.21 0.78
C ALA A 588 33.99 -5.45 0.28
N HIS A 589 32.83 -6.11 0.25
CA HIS A 589 31.57 -5.47 -0.18
C HIS A 589 31.10 -4.42 0.82
N LEU A 590 31.00 -4.77 2.12
CA LEU A 590 30.47 -3.86 3.15
C LEU A 590 31.39 -2.68 3.49
N ASN A 591 32.69 -2.76 3.16
CA ASN A 591 33.61 -1.63 3.24
C ASN A 591 33.55 -0.70 2.02
N SER A 592 32.96 -1.15 0.89
CA SER A 592 32.92 -0.38 -0.36
C SER A 592 31.72 0.56 -0.45
N ALA A 593 30.58 0.18 0.12
CA ALA A 593 29.35 0.97 0.16
C ALA A 593 28.41 0.49 1.28
N PRO A 594 27.45 1.33 1.75
CA PRO A 594 26.36 0.87 2.61
C PRO A 594 25.52 -0.23 1.93
N PRO A 595 25.09 -1.27 2.66
CA PRO A 595 24.35 -2.38 2.08
C PRO A 595 22.93 -1.99 1.65
N THR A 596 22.46 -2.61 0.55
CA THR A 596 21.11 -2.42 -0.01
C THR A 596 20.12 -3.54 0.35
N SER A 597 20.64 -4.67 0.83
CA SER A 597 19.90 -5.84 1.30
C SER A 597 19.98 -6.01 2.83
N SER A 598 19.06 -6.78 3.40
CA SER A 598 19.07 -7.15 4.82
C SER A 598 19.02 -8.67 4.98
N ASN A 599 19.70 -9.20 6.01
CA ASN A 599 19.59 -10.58 6.45
C ASN A 599 18.62 -10.70 7.63
N VAL A 600 18.87 -9.96 8.71
CA VAL A 600 18.02 -9.95 9.92
C VAL A 600 17.29 -8.61 9.99
N ASN A 601 16.01 -8.61 10.38
CA ASN A 601 15.25 -7.39 10.68
C ASN A 601 14.76 -7.44 12.12
N PHE A 602 14.81 -6.30 12.83
CA PHE A 602 14.63 -6.24 14.27
C PHE A 602 13.94 -4.96 14.75
N GLY A 603 13.29 -5.05 15.92
CA GLY A 603 12.80 -3.89 16.69
C GLY A 603 13.71 -3.60 17.88
N THR A 604 13.54 -2.45 18.53
CA THR A 604 14.27 -2.11 19.77
C THR A 604 14.15 -3.20 20.84
N GLY A 605 15.24 -3.54 21.52
CA GLY A 605 15.24 -4.47 22.65
C GLY A 605 14.95 -5.94 22.30
N THR A 606 14.89 -6.28 21.01
CA THR A 606 14.50 -7.62 20.56
C THR A 606 15.66 -8.62 20.51
N VAL A 607 15.33 -9.90 20.62
CA VAL A 607 16.22 -11.01 20.27
C VAL A 607 15.63 -11.70 19.05
N VAL A 608 16.39 -11.74 17.95
CA VAL A 608 15.95 -12.34 16.69
C VAL A 608 17.15 -12.83 15.88
N ALA A 609 17.01 -13.98 15.24
CA ALA A 609 18.03 -14.60 14.41
C ALA A 609 17.52 -14.82 12.98
N ASN A 610 18.44 -14.77 12.02
CA ASN A 610 18.24 -15.36 10.70
C ASN A 610 19.54 -16.01 10.20
N LEU A 611 19.42 -17.10 9.47
CA LEU A 611 20.53 -17.70 8.75
C LEU A 611 20.96 -16.79 7.60
N ALA A 612 22.26 -16.58 7.47
CA ALA A 612 22.87 -15.82 6.39
C ALA A 612 23.84 -16.72 5.63
N VAL A 613 23.85 -16.56 4.30
CA VAL A 613 24.96 -17.03 3.46
C VAL A 613 25.86 -15.84 3.15
N VAL A 614 27.16 -16.00 3.39
CA VAL A 614 28.15 -14.94 3.17
C VAL A 614 29.14 -15.38 2.08
N PRO A 615 29.14 -14.74 0.90
CA PRO A 615 30.11 -15.02 -0.16
C PRO A 615 31.55 -14.85 0.33
N GLN A 616 32.44 -15.76 -0.09
CA GLN A 616 33.87 -15.71 0.20
C GLN A 616 34.62 -15.28 -1.06
N THR A 617 35.00 -14.00 -1.11
CA THR A 617 35.73 -13.40 -2.24
C THR A 617 37.24 -13.56 -2.07
N GLY A 618 37.96 -13.97 -3.12
CA GLY A 618 39.42 -13.89 -3.16
C GLY A 618 40.21 -14.93 -2.36
N GLY A 619 39.57 -16.04 -1.93
CA GLY A 619 40.27 -17.14 -1.24
C GLY A 619 40.82 -16.79 0.14
N VAL A 620 40.22 -15.79 0.81
CA VAL A 620 40.64 -15.35 2.15
C VAL A 620 40.67 -16.53 3.12
N THR A 621 41.83 -16.76 3.72
CA THR A 621 42.10 -17.85 4.65
C THR A 621 42.74 -17.26 5.92
N PRO A 622 42.15 -17.46 7.11
CA PRO A 622 40.88 -18.13 7.37
C PRO A 622 39.67 -17.39 6.78
N ALA A 623 38.57 -18.11 6.55
CA ALA A 623 37.32 -17.51 6.07
C ALA A 623 36.85 -16.37 6.99
N SER A 624 36.17 -15.38 6.41
CA SER A 624 35.74 -14.17 7.12
C SER A 624 34.38 -13.67 6.65
N ALA A 625 33.68 -12.97 7.54
CA ALA A 625 32.43 -12.28 7.24
C ALA A 625 32.44 -10.90 7.90
N CYS A 626 31.74 -9.93 7.32
CA CYS A 626 31.44 -8.68 7.98
C CYS A 626 29.95 -8.56 8.27
N MET A 627 29.65 -7.87 9.36
CA MET A 627 28.31 -7.66 9.89
C MET A 627 28.07 -6.16 9.99
N TRP A 628 27.08 -5.66 9.25
CA TRP A 628 26.72 -4.25 9.23
C TRP A 628 25.32 -4.09 9.86
N PRO A 629 25.24 -3.68 11.14
CA PRO A 629 23.96 -3.39 11.78
C PRO A 629 23.59 -1.92 11.55
N SER A 630 22.37 -1.63 11.12
CA SER A 630 21.87 -0.26 10.94
C SER A 630 21.72 0.55 12.25
N ALA A 631 21.65 -0.13 13.39
CA ALA A 631 21.55 0.43 14.74
C ALA A 631 22.51 -0.29 15.69
N SER A 632 22.93 0.34 16.79
CA SER A 632 23.84 -0.32 17.73
C SER A 632 23.16 -1.49 18.43
N THR A 633 23.86 -2.63 18.53
CA THR A 633 23.29 -3.88 19.03
C THR A 633 24.37 -4.78 19.60
N HIS A 634 24.00 -5.69 20.49
CA HIS A 634 24.81 -6.90 20.64
C HIS A 634 24.52 -7.84 19.45
N LEU A 635 25.56 -8.56 19.03
CA LEU A 635 25.52 -9.61 18.04
C LEU A 635 26.10 -10.91 18.60
N VAL A 636 25.48 -12.01 18.21
CA VAL A 636 25.95 -13.38 18.41
C VAL A 636 25.96 -14.07 17.06
N VAL A 637 27.03 -14.81 16.75
CA VAL A 637 27.19 -15.50 15.45
C VAL A 637 27.61 -16.95 15.68
N ASP A 638 26.84 -17.87 15.12
CA ASP A 638 27.07 -19.31 15.16
C ASP A 638 27.28 -19.85 13.72
N THR A 639 28.30 -20.69 13.48
CA THR A 639 28.51 -21.35 12.17
C THR A 639 27.54 -22.50 11.96
N GLN A 640 27.12 -22.74 10.70
CA GLN A 640 26.28 -23.91 10.35
C GLN A 640 26.79 -24.74 9.15
N GLY A 641 27.76 -24.25 8.37
CA GLY A 641 28.34 -25.00 7.26
C GLY A 641 29.03 -24.11 6.23
N ALA A 642 29.49 -24.73 5.14
CA ALA A 642 30.12 -24.03 4.02
C ALA A 642 29.72 -24.63 2.68
N PHE A 643 29.82 -23.84 1.61
CA PHE A 643 29.79 -24.32 0.24
C PHE A 643 31.21 -24.31 -0.33
N VAL A 644 31.67 -25.45 -0.84
CA VAL A 644 33.04 -25.63 -1.34
C VAL A 644 33.00 -26.15 -2.79
N PRO A 645 33.69 -25.52 -3.76
CA PRO A 645 33.79 -26.01 -5.12
C PRO A 645 34.33 -27.44 -5.20
N ASN A 646 33.79 -28.24 -6.14
CA ASN A 646 34.25 -29.59 -6.48
C ASN A 646 34.21 -30.65 -5.35
N THR A 647 33.62 -30.35 -4.19
CA THR A 647 33.50 -31.29 -3.06
C THR A 647 32.22 -31.04 -2.26
N GLY A 648 31.89 -31.93 -1.33
CA GLY A 648 30.70 -31.83 -0.48
C GLY A 648 29.41 -32.36 -1.11
N LEU A 649 28.37 -32.38 -0.27
CA LEU A 649 27.05 -32.96 -0.52
C LEU A 649 26.28 -32.16 -1.58
N GLY A 650 25.42 -32.84 -2.32
CA GLY A 650 24.45 -32.19 -3.21
C GLY A 650 23.12 -31.90 -2.53
N LEU A 651 22.39 -30.91 -3.03
CA LEU A 651 20.99 -30.69 -2.63
C LEU A 651 20.07 -31.62 -3.43
N SER A 652 19.20 -32.31 -2.71
CA SER A 652 17.94 -32.88 -3.22
C SER A 652 16.78 -32.04 -2.69
N LEU A 653 15.95 -31.53 -3.60
CA LEU A 653 14.71 -30.84 -3.23
C LEU A 653 13.67 -31.86 -2.75
N VAL A 654 12.99 -31.52 -1.66
CA VAL A 654 11.89 -32.31 -1.12
C VAL A 654 10.62 -31.48 -1.29
N ALA A 655 9.51 -32.12 -1.66
CA ALA A 655 8.20 -31.46 -1.69
C ALA A 655 7.93 -30.87 -0.28
N PRO A 656 7.78 -29.53 -0.12
CA PRO A 656 7.79 -28.94 1.20
C PRO A 656 6.67 -29.48 2.09
N THR A 657 7.06 -29.97 3.27
CA THR A 657 6.20 -30.78 4.14
C THR A 657 6.42 -30.41 5.60
N ARG A 658 5.35 -30.41 6.38
CA ARG A 658 5.39 -30.26 7.83
C ARG A 658 5.80 -31.59 8.49
N LEU A 659 6.96 -31.62 9.15
CA LEU A 659 7.46 -32.80 9.88
C LEU A 659 6.97 -32.84 11.33
N ALA A 660 6.73 -31.69 11.94
CA ALA A 660 6.20 -31.60 13.30
C ALA A 660 5.47 -30.27 13.53
N ASP A 661 4.39 -30.31 14.33
CA ASP A 661 3.73 -29.13 14.89
C ASP A 661 3.19 -29.50 16.27
N THR A 662 3.76 -28.90 17.30
CA THR A 662 3.41 -29.18 18.71
C THR A 662 2.14 -28.48 19.19
N ARG A 663 1.50 -27.65 18.35
CA ARG A 663 0.19 -27.04 18.61
C ARG A 663 -0.95 -27.98 18.21
N GLU A 664 -0.69 -28.86 17.25
CA GLU A 664 -1.63 -29.85 16.75
C GLU A 664 -1.31 -31.23 17.33
N CYS A 665 -2.22 -32.19 17.18
CA CYS A 665 -1.87 -33.60 17.29
C CYS A 665 -1.26 -34.06 15.95
N ALA A 666 0.04 -33.84 15.74
CA ALA A 666 0.69 -34.36 14.54
C ALA A 666 0.69 -35.90 14.53
N ASP A 667 0.38 -36.51 13.38
CA ASP A 667 0.44 -37.95 13.14
C ASP A 667 1.90 -38.45 13.10
N HIS A 668 2.57 -38.58 14.26
CA HIS A 668 3.89 -39.20 14.35
C HIS A 668 4.15 -40.01 15.65
N VAL A 669 5.06 -40.98 15.52
CA VAL A 669 4.90 -42.34 16.07
C VAL A 669 5.27 -42.56 17.56
N ILE A 670 5.95 -41.64 18.25
CA ILE A 670 6.74 -42.02 19.45
C ILE A 670 6.22 -41.49 20.80
N ARG A 671 5.43 -40.41 20.86
CA ARG A 671 4.57 -39.97 21.98
C ARG A 671 3.88 -38.66 21.60
N GLN A 672 2.56 -38.60 21.66
CA GLN A 672 1.81 -37.37 21.33
C GLN A 672 2.07 -36.26 22.34
N LEU A 673 2.75 -35.20 21.87
CA LEU A 673 2.60 -33.84 22.40
C LEU A 673 1.53 -33.16 21.56
N CYS A 674 0.28 -33.26 22.00
CA CYS A 674 -0.86 -32.55 21.42
C CYS A 674 -1.08 -31.24 22.17
N ASP A 675 -1.08 -30.10 21.47
CA ASP A 675 -1.28 -28.77 22.04
C ASP A 675 -0.42 -28.54 23.31
N ALA A 676 0.86 -28.91 23.21
CA ALA A 676 1.78 -28.94 24.34
C ALA A 676 3.15 -28.37 23.96
N ARG A 677 3.55 -27.29 24.63
CA ARG A 677 4.92 -26.74 24.58
C ARG A 677 5.93 -27.83 24.95
N ILE A 678 7.07 -27.87 24.25
CA ILE A 678 8.24 -28.61 24.74
C ILE A 678 8.69 -27.95 26.06
N PRO A 679 8.92 -28.66 27.17
CA PRO A 679 9.32 -28.03 28.42
C PRO A 679 10.73 -27.43 28.41
N ASP A 680 11.00 -26.49 29.33
CA ASP A 680 12.33 -25.90 29.59
C ASP A 680 13.44 -26.98 29.62
N GLY A 681 14.44 -26.83 28.76
CA GLY A 681 15.61 -27.71 28.73
C GLY A 681 15.38 -29.10 28.15
N GLN A 682 14.22 -29.37 27.55
CA GLN A 682 13.92 -30.64 26.88
C GLN A 682 14.02 -30.52 25.36
N MET A 683 13.88 -31.66 24.66
CA MET A 683 13.95 -31.73 23.20
C MET A 683 12.81 -32.56 22.59
N LEU A 684 12.33 -32.13 21.43
CA LEU A 684 11.43 -32.86 20.55
C LEU A 684 12.25 -33.66 19.54
N ARG A 685 12.00 -34.97 19.42
CA ARG A 685 12.53 -35.76 18.30
C ARG A 685 11.66 -35.57 17.07
N VAL A 686 12.29 -35.27 15.95
CA VAL A 686 11.68 -35.11 14.63
C VAL A 686 12.19 -36.21 13.71
N SER A 687 11.31 -36.80 12.91
CA SER A 687 11.63 -37.87 11.97
C SER A 687 11.16 -37.50 10.56
N GLY A 688 11.70 -38.16 9.54
CA GLY A 688 11.24 -38.03 8.16
C GLY A 688 12.16 -37.22 7.24
N ALA A 689 13.21 -36.60 7.79
CA ALA A 689 14.30 -36.06 6.98
C ALA A 689 15.17 -37.23 6.47
N ARG A 690 15.25 -37.44 5.16
CA ARG A 690 16.12 -38.47 4.56
C ARG A 690 17.30 -37.80 3.88
N GLY A 691 18.51 -38.02 4.38
CA GLY A 691 19.74 -37.41 3.88
C GLY A 691 20.76 -37.23 5.01
N SER A 692 21.90 -36.61 4.71
CA SER A 692 22.96 -36.37 5.70
C SER A 692 22.71 -35.11 6.53
N SER A 693 22.10 -34.07 5.93
CA SER A 693 21.63 -32.86 6.62
C SER A 693 20.31 -32.38 6.04
N ALA A 694 19.40 -31.85 6.86
CA ALA A 694 18.12 -31.30 6.45
C ALA A 694 18.16 -29.77 6.43
N LEU A 695 17.47 -29.18 5.46
CA LEU A 695 17.10 -27.77 5.44
C LEU A 695 15.68 -27.65 5.99
N VAL A 696 15.55 -27.13 7.21
CA VAL A 696 14.26 -27.01 7.90
C VAL A 696 14.00 -25.57 8.31
N ASN A 697 12.79 -25.08 8.05
CA ASN A 697 12.29 -23.87 8.69
C ASN A 697 11.83 -24.23 10.11
N LEU A 698 12.55 -23.72 11.11
CA LEU A 698 12.27 -23.92 12.51
C LEU A 698 11.48 -22.72 13.05
N THR A 699 10.19 -22.94 13.34
CA THR A 699 9.31 -21.90 13.88
C THR A 699 9.09 -22.10 15.37
N LEU A 700 9.41 -21.08 16.17
CA LEU A 700 9.13 -21.03 17.60
C LEU A 700 7.93 -20.10 17.83
N THR A 701 6.98 -20.52 18.66
CA THR A 701 5.75 -19.76 18.89
C THR A 701 5.19 -19.99 20.29
N ASP A 702 4.51 -18.98 20.83
CA ASP A 702 3.90 -19.03 22.16
C ASP A 702 4.88 -19.51 23.25
N SER A 703 6.03 -18.84 23.32
CA SER A 703 7.11 -19.10 24.29
C SER A 703 6.79 -18.48 25.66
N THR A 704 7.11 -19.17 26.74
CA THR A 704 6.92 -18.70 28.13
C THR A 704 8.00 -17.72 28.61
N GLY A 705 9.03 -17.49 27.81
CA GLY A 705 10.16 -16.61 28.09
C GLY A 705 10.97 -16.35 26.82
N ASP A 706 12.07 -15.62 26.94
CA ASP A 706 13.08 -15.55 25.89
C ASP A 706 13.67 -16.94 25.65
N VAL A 707 13.59 -17.39 24.40
CA VAL A 707 13.92 -18.75 24.00
C VAL A 707 14.95 -18.73 22.88
N PHE A 708 15.91 -19.63 22.98
CA PHE A 708 16.65 -20.14 21.84
C PHE A 708 16.45 -21.66 21.71
N ALA A 709 16.44 -22.12 20.47
CA ALA A 709 16.33 -23.52 20.11
C ALA A 709 17.56 -23.99 19.33
N VAL A 710 17.91 -25.26 19.49
CA VAL A 710 19.01 -25.91 18.77
C VAL A 710 18.51 -27.19 18.13
N ALA A 711 18.77 -27.33 16.83
CA ALA A 711 18.43 -28.50 16.04
C ALA A 711 19.72 -29.22 15.61
N ASP A 712 19.84 -30.49 15.99
CA ASP A 712 20.98 -31.35 15.70
C ASP A 712 20.57 -32.83 15.87
N ARG A 713 21.49 -33.76 15.63
CA ARG A 713 21.28 -35.17 15.99
C ARG A 713 21.02 -35.33 17.49
N CYS A 714 20.12 -36.24 17.82
CA CYS A 714 19.68 -36.46 19.20
C CYS A 714 20.81 -36.95 20.14
N ASP A 715 21.79 -37.68 19.63
CA ASP A 715 22.95 -38.16 20.41
C ASP A 715 23.93 -37.02 20.77
N VAL A 716 24.09 -36.04 19.89
CA VAL A 716 24.89 -34.83 20.12
C VAL A 716 24.24 -33.93 21.18
N LEU A 717 22.92 -33.71 21.08
CA LEU A 717 22.18 -32.90 22.07
C LEU A 717 22.00 -33.59 23.42
N ALA A 718 22.05 -34.93 23.48
CA ALA A 718 21.99 -35.67 24.73
C ALA A 718 23.29 -35.59 25.55
N THR A 719 24.42 -35.28 24.91
CA THR A 719 25.77 -35.33 25.52
C THR A 719 26.40 -33.96 25.75
N SER A 720 25.90 -32.90 25.10
CA SER A 720 26.42 -31.54 25.22
C SER A 720 25.31 -30.52 25.51
N ARG A 721 25.57 -29.55 26.40
CA ARG A 721 24.67 -28.40 26.57
C ARG A 721 24.87 -27.45 25.39
N PRO A 722 23.84 -27.14 24.58
CA PRO A 722 24.03 -26.30 23.42
C PRO A 722 24.30 -24.85 23.82
N LEU A 723 25.48 -24.33 23.46
CA LEU A 723 25.81 -22.90 23.62
C LEU A 723 25.34 -22.07 22.42
N ARG A 724 25.34 -22.68 21.24
CA ARG A 724 24.89 -22.13 19.94
C ARG A 724 23.36 -22.03 19.84
N SER A 725 22.84 -21.40 18.79
CA SER A 725 21.41 -21.36 18.46
C SER A 725 21.12 -21.52 16.97
N ASN A 726 20.00 -22.16 16.64
CA ASN A 726 19.45 -22.22 15.28
C ASN A 726 18.21 -21.32 15.11
N ALA A 727 17.46 -21.03 16.18
CA ALA A 727 16.37 -20.04 16.17
C ALA A 727 16.25 -19.36 17.54
N ASN A 728 15.84 -18.09 17.56
CA ASN A 728 15.75 -17.28 18.77
C ASN A 728 14.48 -16.40 18.74
N GLY A 729 13.75 -16.37 19.85
CA GLY A 729 12.50 -15.62 20.00
C GLY A 729 12.18 -15.30 21.46
N GLY A 730 10.97 -14.83 21.73
CA GLY A 730 10.54 -14.46 23.09
C GLY A 730 9.03 -14.43 23.26
N ILE A 731 8.58 -13.93 24.42
CA ILE A 731 7.17 -13.97 24.83
C ILE A 731 6.27 -13.29 23.79
N GLY A 732 5.16 -13.96 23.44
CA GLY A 732 4.11 -13.42 22.56
C GLY A 732 4.52 -13.24 21.10
N ARG A 733 5.63 -13.85 20.65
CA ARG A 733 6.12 -13.76 19.27
C ARG A 733 6.19 -15.12 18.60
N THR A 734 5.80 -15.17 17.32
CA THR A 734 6.15 -16.24 16.39
C THR A 734 7.40 -15.80 15.63
N VAL A 735 8.43 -16.63 15.64
CA VAL A 735 9.68 -16.42 14.88
C VAL A 735 9.99 -17.66 14.07
N ALA A 736 10.54 -17.49 12.88
CA ALA A 736 10.91 -18.57 11.97
C ALA A 736 12.34 -18.35 11.50
N ASN A 737 13.15 -19.40 11.50
CA ASN A 737 14.50 -19.36 10.96
C ASN A 737 14.83 -20.67 10.22
N LEU A 738 15.43 -20.57 9.04
CA LEU A 738 16.02 -21.69 8.34
C LEU A 738 17.24 -22.21 9.11
N ALA A 739 17.33 -23.52 9.27
CA ALA A 739 18.49 -24.17 9.86
C ALA A 739 18.97 -25.29 8.94
N VAL A 740 20.29 -25.47 8.87
CA VAL A 740 20.88 -26.71 8.36
C VAL A 740 21.16 -27.62 9.55
N VAL A 741 20.53 -28.79 9.53
CA VAL A 741 20.49 -29.69 10.69
C VAL A 741 21.09 -31.04 10.31
N PRO A 742 22.19 -31.48 10.93
CA PRO A 742 22.71 -32.83 10.73
C PRO A 742 21.67 -33.88 11.11
N VAL A 743 21.51 -34.90 10.27
CA VAL A 743 20.48 -35.95 10.44
C VAL A 743 21.14 -37.28 10.82
N SER A 744 20.48 -38.04 11.68
CA SER A 744 20.94 -39.38 12.07
C SER A 744 20.64 -40.41 10.96
N PRO A 745 21.37 -41.54 10.86
CA PRO A 745 21.14 -42.52 9.78
C PRO A 745 19.73 -43.10 9.67
N ASP A 746 18.90 -42.98 10.71
CA ASP A 746 17.48 -43.38 10.73
C ASP A 746 16.52 -42.29 10.20
N GLY A 747 17.05 -41.16 9.74
CA GLY A 747 16.28 -40.02 9.27
C GLY A 747 15.66 -39.17 10.38
N SER A 748 16.23 -39.19 11.59
CA SER A 748 15.78 -38.38 12.72
C SER A 748 16.82 -37.40 13.26
N PHE A 749 16.32 -36.31 13.83
CA PHE A 749 17.07 -35.29 14.56
C PHE A 749 16.24 -34.82 15.75
N CYS A 750 16.80 -33.96 16.60
CA CYS A 750 16.11 -33.41 17.76
C CYS A 750 16.18 -31.88 17.76
N VAL A 751 15.11 -31.23 18.23
CA VAL A 751 15.05 -29.79 18.53
C VAL A 751 14.99 -29.61 20.04
N TRP A 752 16.09 -29.14 20.63
CA TRP A 752 16.16 -28.74 22.04
C TRP A 752 15.73 -27.28 22.23
N VAL A 753 15.04 -26.97 23.33
CA VAL A 753 14.61 -25.60 23.67
C VAL A 753 15.05 -25.19 25.06
N SER A 754 15.52 -23.95 25.20
CA SER A 754 15.95 -23.38 26.48
C SER A 754 14.80 -22.93 27.40
N LYS A 755 13.64 -22.62 26.81
CA LYS A 755 12.40 -22.21 27.49
C LYS A 755 11.19 -22.84 26.82
N ALA A 756 10.14 -23.08 27.60
CA ALA A 756 8.98 -23.79 27.12
C ALA A 756 8.29 -23.03 25.98
N THR A 757 8.16 -23.68 24.84
CA THR A 757 7.67 -23.08 23.60
C THR A 757 7.01 -24.15 22.72
N HIS A 758 6.08 -23.74 21.86
CA HIS A 758 5.69 -24.60 20.74
C HIS A 758 6.72 -24.47 19.63
N VAL A 759 7.03 -25.62 19.03
CA VAL A 759 7.87 -25.77 17.85
C VAL A 759 7.04 -26.29 16.68
N VAL A 760 7.28 -25.72 15.50
CA VAL A 760 6.84 -26.22 14.20
C VAL A 760 8.05 -26.39 13.29
N VAL A 761 8.06 -27.46 12.51
CA VAL A 761 9.18 -27.83 11.64
C VAL A 761 8.66 -28.15 10.24
N ASP A 762 8.99 -27.29 9.28
CA ASP A 762 8.65 -27.47 7.86
C ASP A 762 9.96 -27.75 7.07
N ILE A 763 10.07 -28.87 6.35
CA ILE A 763 11.28 -29.23 5.57
C ILE A 763 11.23 -28.64 4.15
N GLN A 764 12.37 -28.13 3.67
CA GLN A 764 12.54 -27.51 2.35
C GLN A 764 13.47 -28.29 1.40
N GLY A 765 14.33 -29.17 1.94
CA GLY A 765 15.29 -29.95 1.16
C GLY A 765 16.27 -30.71 2.04
N VAL A 766 17.14 -31.50 1.41
CA VAL A 766 18.15 -32.34 2.10
C VAL A 766 19.48 -32.32 1.35
N PHE A 767 20.57 -32.30 2.10
CA PHE A 767 21.92 -32.47 1.57
C PHE A 767 22.35 -33.94 1.72
N GLU A 768 22.75 -34.56 0.62
CA GLU A 768 23.14 -35.97 0.54
C GLU A 768 24.14 -36.21 -0.61
N ASP A 769 24.85 -37.34 -0.60
CA ASP A 769 25.83 -37.67 -1.63
C ASP A 769 25.19 -37.84 -3.02
N ALA A 770 23.95 -38.39 -3.05
CA ALA A 770 23.14 -38.56 -4.26
C ALA A 770 22.51 -37.26 -4.79
N GLY A 771 22.65 -36.13 -4.08
CA GLY A 771 21.99 -34.89 -4.42
C GLY A 771 22.46 -34.34 -5.77
N ALA A 772 21.51 -34.05 -6.66
CA ALA A 772 21.81 -33.66 -8.03
C ALA A 772 22.30 -32.20 -8.18
N LEU A 773 21.94 -31.34 -7.21
CA LEU A 773 22.18 -29.90 -7.31
C LEU A 773 23.39 -29.45 -6.49
N ARG A 774 24.01 -28.34 -6.90
CA ARG A 774 25.14 -27.66 -6.27
C ARG A 774 24.85 -26.17 -6.21
N PHE A 775 25.42 -25.46 -5.24
CA PHE A 775 25.16 -24.05 -5.02
C PHE A 775 26.14 -23.17 -5.81
N VAL A 776 25.62 -22.15 -6.48
CA VAL A 776 26.37 -21.02 -7.03
C VAL A 776 25.95 -19.78 -6.24
N THR A 777 26.88 -19.25 -5.44
CA THR A 777 26.66 -18.02 -4.68
C THR A 777 26.76 -16.78 -5.57
N GLN A 778 26.09 -15.71 -5.17
CA GLN A 778 26.23 -14.38 -5.78
C GLN A 778 26.13 -13.29 -4.70
N SER A 779 26.43 -12.04 -5.06
CA SER A 779 26.08 -10.90 -4.22
C SER A 779 24.54 -10.76 -4.09
N PRO A 780 24.02 -10.38 -2.91
CA PRO A 780 22.58 -10.24 -2.68
C PRO A 780 21.90 -9.37 -3.73
N THR A 781 20.90 -9.90 -4.44
CA THR A 781 20.20 -9.18 -5.52
C THR A 781 18.70 -9.14 -5.30
N ARG A 782 18.12 -7.94 -5.20
CA ARG A 782 16.66 -7.77 -5.05
C ARG A 782 15.90 -8.19 -6.30
N ARG A 783 14.85 -8.99 -6.11
CA ARG A 783 13.95 -9.49 -7.17
C ARG A 783 12.47 -9.19 -6.93
N LEU A 784 12.07 -8.94 -5.68
CA LEU A 784 10.75 -8.41 -5.34
C LEU A 784 10.89 -7.31 -4.29
N ASP A 785 10.14 -6.23 -4.44
CA ASP A 785 9.82 -5.29 -3.36
C ASP A 785 8.40 -4.78 -3.55
N THR A 786 7.46 -5.40 -2.84
CA THR A 786 6.03 -5.04 -2.94
C THR A 786 5.70 -3.64 -2.40
N ARG A 787 6.64 -2.97 -1.73
CA ARG A 787 6.50 -1.57 -1.28
C ARG A 787 6.69 -0.55 -2.41
N THR A 788 7.32 -0.97 -3.52
CA THR A 788 7.63 -0.13 -4.69
C THR A 788 6.86 -0.57 -5.94
N LEU A 789 5.89 -1.48 -5.78
CA LEU A 789 4.92 -1.86 -6.80
C LEU A 789 3.74 -0.88 -6.87
#